data_AF-A0A356ENN7-F1
#
_entry.id   AF-A0A356ENN7-F1
#
_cell.length_a   1.000
_cell.length_b   1.000
_cell.length_c   1.000
_cell.angle_alpha   90.00
_cell.angle_beta   90.00
_cell.angle_gamma   90.00
#
_symmetry.space_group_name_H-M   'P 1'
#
loop_
_entity.id
_entity.type
_entity.pdbx_description
1 polymer ?
#
loop_
_entity_poly.entity_id
_entity_poly.type
_entity_poly.pdbx_seq_one_letter_code
_entity_poly.pdbx_strand_id
1 'polypeptide(L)'
;YKDDAERCHWRLPDGDSSIHQPPWARFIDEDRVLARANSSPNLSLWRVPAGVAVYAESVEGGTVMDLTPDRKYAMVLHWSGVFFHDVRTGKPCGELRTPLAMQDFHPMLAGDRVSLAVSPDRTRLMAQMPGTRTLTPLVYWDLKSGECLGHVLVAGTGRTLCWLDSNLALACDEGISATEFLVVDLDRRIVAWRWSVDRVCNLDTHPCKGAWAVCDPPGEDMKYLVKLRVPVDSVREEIGRSMPEGARIAWGPEARVGIDVSGLALPANCEGLRESIEKRWRECIEAIGARVVESSPVKLVLECRQGETTQSEYRTVGRWGSDFSITVTQWHYRVAVVADGLALWEHKGMVDSDPRAMLMPVSGDEDPVAVLHRQGEEQVRRGLEAAFVKTFPPDRLHLQPSNSGGQLGLGSTEMALEDLIVLPENPDLTGLVDSSRPERPVGGFGPRHGGDVGPVFGPRDASDSQRRFMINLLGGPDETLLRHLRWFPAGRRPTVFLRFGGAVDFNDGSLVAQIDNPFELRRLVGEVGLYLNDKLKERLANDEYGSLPDGVDRRLREPAMLGAGKEETLVDDARRQGFDVLLLVEIDQRAAGRGLPDKVRMRFHFVDPCNGARLFSSHALYSSAKPGTKGADAMGMAGNMLNYADENLRLQPMPPMNAEIAKSRLASLSSMIEEAERRRDKGAFLRIMLELRYYQVMEFVVADDVEPLYAKILGPEQAHFMVEDEIADRQRVLREWLDGK
;
A
#
# COMPACT_ATOMS: atom_id res chain seq x y z
N TYR A 1 7.27 33.20 -21.58
CA TYR A 1 7.54 31.88 -22.17
C TYR A 1 6.55 31.56 -23.27
N LYS A 2 6.88 31.86 -24.53
CA LYS A 2 5.97 31.66 -25.67
C LYS A 2 6.66 31.21 -26.97
N ASP A 3 7.92 30.80 -26.90
CA ASP A 3 8.65 30.23 -28.03
C ASP A 3 9.09 28.81 -27.70
N ASP A 4 8.63 27.85 -28.52
CA ASP A 4 8.97 26.42 -28.53
C ASP A 4 10.39 26.16 -29.12
N ALA A 5 11.29 27.14 -29.07
CA ALA A 5 12.69 26.96 -29.43
C ALA A 5 13.50 26.70 -28.16
N GLU A 6 14.14 25.53 -28.11
CA GLU A 6 15.07 25.09 -27.06
C GLU A 6 14.45 24.56 -25.75
N ARG A 7 13.37 23.76 -25.84
CA ARG A 7 13.24 22.70 -24.82
C ARG A 7 14.46 21.80 -24.96
N CYS A 8 15.38 21.86 -23.98
CA CYS A 8 16.44 20.87 -23.83
C CYS A 8 15.78 19.49 -23.70
N HIS A 9 15.62 18.81 -24.83
CA HIS A 9 15.21 17.42 -24.85
C HIS A 9 16.41 16.64 -24.31
N TRP A 10 16.29 16.17 -23.08
CA TRP A 10 17.24 15.23 -22.48
C TRP A 10 17.23 13.97 -23.36
N ARG A 11 18.28 13.78 -24.17
CA ARG A 11 18.42 12.62 -25.06
C ARG A 11 19.40 11.62 -24.46
N LEU A 12 18.94 10.39 -24.25
CA LEU A 12 19.82 9.30 -23.87
C LEU A 12 20.86 9.05 -24.99
N PRO A 13 22.00 8.39 -24.70
CA PRO A 13 23.06 8.20 -25.68
C PRO A 13 22.61 7.39 -26.91
N ASP A 14 21.58 6.58 -26.75
CA ASP A 14 20.93 5.76 -27.78
C ASP A 14 19.85 6.51 -28.60
N GLY A 15 19.54 7.76 -28.24
CA GLY A 15 18.58 8.62 -28.94
C GLY A 15 17.14 8.51 -28.43
N ASP A 16 16.87 7.75 -27.37
CA ASP A 16 15.53 7.73 -26.76
C ASP A 16 15.25 9.05 -26.02
N SER A 17 14.03 9.55 -26.19
CA SER A 17 13.61 10.94 -25.88
C SER A 17 12.65 11.04 -24.69
N SER A 18 12.43 9.96 -23.94
CA SER A 18 11.36 9.90 -22.95
C SER A 18 11.86 9.73 -21.49
N ILE A 19 12.54 10.75 -20.95
CA ILE A 19 12.56 10.93 -19.48
C ILE A 19 11.49 11.96 -19.12
N HIS A 20 10.27 11.46 -18.89
CA HIS A 20 9.20 12.24 -18.28
C HIS A 20 9.56 12.45 -16.79
N GLN A 21 10.34 13.49 -16.49
CA GLN A 21 10.78 13.94 -15.17
C GLN A 21 11.52 12.87 -14.32
N PRO A 22 12.83 13.01 -14.07
CA PRO A 22 13.51 12.12 -13.15
C PRO A 22 12.98 12.38 -11.72
N PRO A 23 12.43 11.39 -11.00
CA PRO A 23 12.07 11.51 -9.58
C PRO A 23 13.25 11.92 -8.69
N TRP A 24 14.47 11.66 -9.17
CA TRP A 24 15.68 11.94 -8.43
C TRP A 24 16.75 12.43 -9.40
N ALA A 25 17.30 13.60 -9.09
CA ALA A 25 18.45 14.18 -9.76
C ALA A 25 19.31 14.96 -8.77
N ARG A 26 20.63 14.88 -8.95
CA ARG A 26 21.62 15.59 -8.14
C ARG A 26 22.76 16.09 -9.01
N PHE A 27 23.17 17.34 -8.80
CA PHE A 27 24.39 17.86 -9.40
C PHE A 27 25.60 17.13 -8.83
N ILE A 28 26.48 16.69 -9.71
CA ILE A 28 27.78 16.11 -9.34
C ILE A 28 28.80 17.23 -9.22
N ASP A 29 28.83 18.11 -10.22
CA ASP A 29 29.63 19.31 -10.31
C ASP A 29 28.82 20.40 -11.02
N GLU A 30 29.47 21.45 -11.51
CA GLU A 30 28.81 22.59 -12.18
C GLU A 30 28.19 22.23 -13.54
N ASP A 31 28.70 21.20 -14.22
CA ASP A 31 28.33 20.87 -15.59
C ASP A 31 27.71 19.48 -15.72
N ARG A 32 27.52 18.74 -14.61
CA ARG A 32 26.95 17.40 -14.64
C ARG A 32 25.88 17.13 -13.60
N VAL A 33 24.84 16.42 -14.04
CA VAL A 33 23.72 15.97 -13.23
C VAL A 33 23.60 14.46 -13.34
N LEU A 34 23.60 13.77 -12.20
CA LEU A 34 23.23 12.36 -12.13
C LEU A 34 21.73 12.28 -11.89
N ALA A 35 21.03 11.47 -12.68
CA ALA A 35 19.59 11.34 -12.63
C ALA A 35 19.15 9.89 -12.79
N ARG A 36 18.00 9.56 -12.21
CA ARG A 36 17.31 8.27 -12.38
C ARG A 36 15.85 8.55 -12.72
N ALA A 37 15.30 7.82 -13.70
CA ALA A 37 13.89 7.90 -14.06
C ALA A 37 13.02 6.96 -13.19
N ASN A 38 11.77 7.33 -12.93
CA ASN A 38 10.85 6.57 -12.04
C ASN A 38 10.63 5.12 -12.49
N SER A 39 10.47 4.94 -13.80
CA SER A 39 10.17 3.66 -14.43
C SER A 39 11.40 2.93 -14.96
N SER A 40 12.60 3.50 -14.82
CA SER A 40 13.82 2.92 -15.36
C SER A 40 14.74 2.47 -14.23
N PRO A 41 15.32 1.26 -14.31
CA PRO A 41 16.41 0.87 -13.44
C PRO A 41 17.70 1.65 -13.77
N ASN A 42 17.71 2.52 -14.78
CA ASN A 42 18.94 3.16 -15.23
C ASN A 42 19.31 4.39 -14.40
N LEU A 43 20.57 4.44 -14.01
CA LEU A 43 21.28 5.60 -13.48
C LEU A 43 22.06 6.26 -14.63
N SER A 44 21.73 7.51 -14.93
CA SER A 44 22.33 8.22 -16.06
C SER A 44 23.02 9.50 -15.61
N LEU A 45 24.24 9.71 -16.08
CA LEU A 45 24.98 10.96 -15.88
C LEU A 45 24.78 11.84 -17.11
N TRP A 46 24.45 13.11 -16.91
CA TRP A 46 24.16 14.07 -17.96
C TRP A 46 25.13 15.24 -17.89
N ARG A 47 25.52 15.77 -19.04
CA ARG A 47 26.20 17.06 -19.14
C ARG A 47 25.18 18.16 -19.40
N VAL A 48 25.20 19.20 -18.57
CA VAL A 48 24.36 20.40 -18.65
C VAL A 48 25.22 21.62 -19.01
N PRO A 49 24.69 22.58 -19.81
CA PRO A 49 23.35 22.64 -20.38
C PRO A 49 23.16 21.77 -21.64
N ALA A 50 24.21 21.08 -22.12
CA ALA A 50 24.19 20.35 -23.38
C ALA A 50 23.08 19.30 -23.51
N GLY A 51 22.55 18.78 -22.39
CA GLY A 51 21.47 17.80 -22.37
C GLY A 51 21.88 16.43 -22.92
N VAL A 52 23.18 16.12 -22.90
CA VAL A 52 23.76 14.89 -23.43
C VAL A 52 24.11 13.95 -22.29
N ALA A 53 23.59 12.73 -22.33
CA ALA A 53 23.99 11.69 -21.40
C ALA A 53 25.45 11.25 -21.66
N VAL A 54 26.28 11.28 -20.62
CA VAL A 54 27.65 10.75 -20.59
C VAL A 54 27.61 9.23 -20.54
N TYR A 55 26.72 8.66 -19.73
CA TYR A 55 26.43 7.23 -19.67
C TYR A 55 25.01 6.98 -19.14
N ALA A 56 24.52 5.76 -19.32
CA ALA A 56 23.33 5.22 -18.67
C ALA A 56 23.62 3.76 -18.26
N GLU A 57 23.63 3.48 -16.96
CA GLU A 57 23.96 2.16 -16.41
C GLU A 57 22.76 1.59 -15.65
N SER A 58 22.44 0.32 -15.87
CA SER A 58 21.35 -0.34 -15.14
C SER A 58 21.76 -0.65 -13.70
N VAL A 59 20.92 -0.24 -12.76
CA VAL A 59 20.99 -0.61 -11.34
C VAL A 59 19.76 -1.45 -10.97
N GLU A 60 19.56 -2.53 -11.74
CA GLU A 60 18.42 -3.45 -11.61
C GLU A 60 18.19 -3.90 -10.17
N GLY A 61 16.91 -3.87 -9.74
CA GLY A 61 16.51 -4.22 -8.38
C GLY A 61 16.87 -3.20 -7.30
N GLY A 62 17.59 -2.12 -7.65
CA GLY A 62 18.00 -1.06 -6.74
C GLY A 62 17.16 0.21 -6.86
N THR A 63 17.04 0.93 -5.75
CA THR A 63 16.55 2.32 -5.72
C THR A 63 17.75 3.21 -5.42
N VAL A 64 18.12 4.08 -6.37
CA VAL A 64 19.19 5.08 -6.16
C VAL A 64 18.68 6.11 -5.19
N MET A 65 19.41 6.35 -4.12
CA MET A 65 18.91 7.15 -3.01
C MET A 65 19.67 8.46 -2.82
N ASP A 66 21.00 8.44 -2.90
CA ASP A 66 21.80 9.63 -2.62
C ASP A 66 23.25 9.55 -3.14
N LEU A 67 24.01 10.62 -2.96
CA LEU A 67 25.43 10.72 -3.25
C LEU A 67 26.27 10.79 -1.96
N THR A 68 27.52 10.35 -2.03
CA THR A 68 28.49 10.68 -0.97
C THR A 68 28.72 12.19 -0.89
N PRO A 69 29.16 12.74 0.25
CA PRO A 69 29.34 14.20 0.39
C PRO A 69 30.34 14.81 -0.61
N ASP A 70 31.31 14.03 -1.09
CA ASP A 70 32.24 14.44 -2.16
C ASP A 70 31.76 14.10 -3.57
N ARG A 71 30.55 13.55 -3.69
CA ARG A 71 29.87 13.20 -4.94
C ARG A 71 30.66 12.27 -5.84
N LYS A 72 31.61 11.52 -5.26
CA LYS A 72 32.40 10.52 -5.98
C LYS A 72 31.62 9.24 -6.20
N TYR A 73 30.74 8.90 -5.26
CA TYR A 73 29.97 7.66 -5.29
C TYR A 73 28.47 7.92 -5.18
N ALA A 74 27.71 7.20 -5.99
CA ALA A 74 26.26 7.08 -5.87
C ALA A 74 25.96 5.87 -4.99
N MET A 75 25.01 6.03 -4.08
CA MET A 75 24.60 5.00 -3.15
C MET A 75 23.24 4.46 -3.59
N VAL A 76 23.19 3.17 -3.86
CA VAL A 76 22.01 2.46 -4.38
C VAL A 76 21.57 1.45 -3.34
N LEU A 77 20.36 1.60 -2.81
CA LEU A 77 19.81 0.59 -1.92
C LEU A 77 19.26 -0.56 -2.76
N HIS A 78 19.70 -1.77 -2.43
CA HIS A 78 19.25 -3.04 -2.99
C HIS A 78 18.77 -3.95 -1.86
N TRP A 79 18.08 -5.04 -2.19
CA TRP A 79 17.51 -5.95 -1.17
C TRP A 79 18.58 -6.61 -0.29
N SER A 80 19.79 -6.77 -0.82
CA SER A 80 20.92 -7.36 -0.11
C SER A 80 21.79 -6.35 0.66
N GLY A 81 21.63 -5.03 0.43
CA GLY A 81 22.57 -4.05 0.93
C GLY A 81 22.56 -2.70 0.25
N VAL A 82 23.52 -1.85 0.61
CA VAL A 82 23.82 -0.59 -0.08
C VAL A 82 25.00 -0.80 -1.02
N PHE A 83 24.80 -0.56 -2.31
CA PHE A 83 25.82 -0.64 -3.34
C PHE A 83 26.35 0.74 -3.66
N PHE A 84 27.66 0.84 -3.87
CA PHE A 84 28.35 2.06 -4.26
C PHE A 84 28.72 1.97 -5.73
N HIS A 85 28.36 3.00 -6.49
CA HIS A 85 28.74 3.16 -7.88
C HIS A 85 29.62 4.39 -8.04
N ASP A 86 30.73 4.27 -8.76
CA ASP A 86 31.54 5.43 -9.12
C ASP A 86 30.70 6.35 -10.04
N VAL A 87 30.47 7.59 -9.62
CA VAL A 87 29.58 8.53 -10.31
C VAL A 87 30.09 8.91 -11.70
N ARG A 88 31.39 8.78 -11.97
CA ARG A 88 31.96 9.17 -13.27
C ARG A 88 31.80 8.07 -14.31
N THR A 89 31.81 6.82 -13.87
CA THR A 89 31.81 5.64 -14.74
C THR A 89 30.54 4.81 -14.65
N GLY A 90 29.70 5.03 -13.65
CA GLY A 90 28.51 4.24 -13.33
C GLY A 90 28.80 2.84 -12.79
N LYS A 91 30.08 2.42 -12.73
CA LYS A 91 30.47 1.07 -12.36
C LYS A 91 30.35 0.83 -10.85
N PRO A 92 29.89 -0.37 -10.43
CA PRO A 92 29.89 -0.74 -9.02
C PRO A 92 31.32 -0.81 -8.48
N CYS A 93 31.55 -0.25 -7.29
CA CYS A 93 32.86 -0.18 -6.65
C CYS A 93 32.85 -0.58 -5.16
N GLY A 94 31.69 -0.91 -4.58
CA GLY A 94 31.60 -1.36 -3.19
C GLY A 94 30.19 -1.82 -2.81
N GLU A 95 30.08 -2.53 -1.69
CA GLU A 95 28.83 -3.05 -1.14
C GLU A 95 28.91 -3.04 0.39
N LEU A 96 27.81 -2.66 1.03
CA LEU A 96 27.55 -2.83 2.46
C LEU A 96 26.36 -3.76 2.62
N ARG A 97 26.58 -4.93 3.20
CA ARG A 97 25.51 -5.92 3.36
C ARG A 97 24.53 -5.52 4.44
N THR A 98 23.25 -5.72 4.15
CA THR A 98 22.19 -5.63 5.15
C THR A 98 22.30 -6.84 6.09
N PRO A 99 22.18 -6.67 7.42
CA PRO A 99 22.09 -7.78 8.36
C PRO A 99 21.01 -8.78 7.96
N LEU A 100 21.24 -10.07 8.21
CA LEU A 100 20.30 -11.15 7.85
C LEU A 100 18.87 -10.89 8.35
N ALA A 101 18.75 -10.37 9.58
CA ALA A 101 17.48 -10.03 10.22
C ALA A 101 16.70 -8.88 9.52
N MET A 102 17.27 -8.26 8.48
CA MET A 102 16.62 -7.22 7.70
C MET A 102 16.57 -7.53 6.20
N GLN A 103 16.94 -8.75 5.78
CA GLN A 103 16.82 -9.19 4.38
C GLN A 103 15.36 -9.41 3.94
N ASP A 104 14.44 -9.61 4.90
CA ASP A 104 13.02 -9.76 4.62
C ASP A 104 12.33 -8.43 4.23
N PHE A 105 12.98 -7.28 4.46
CA PHE A 105 12.44 -5.98 4.08
C PHE A 105 12.71 -5.69 2.60
N HIS A 106 11.73 -5.99 1.75
CA HIS A 106 11.83 -5.85 0.31
C HIS A 106 11.82 -4.37 -0.15
N PRO A 107 12.91 -3.81 -0.69
CA PRO A 107 12.99 -2.39 -1.07
C PRO A 107 11.97 -1.97 -2.12
N MET A 108 11.59 -2.88 -3.03
CA MET A 108 10.60 -2.56 -4.06
C MET A 108 9.19 -2.33 -3.51
N LEU A 109 8.86 -2.85 -2.32
CA LEU A 109 7.55 -2.57 -1.69
C LEU A 109 7.51 -1.21 -1.01
N ALA A 110 8.68 -0.61 -0.77
CA ALA A 110 8.82 0.65 -0.06
C ALA A 110 8.56 1.88 -0.93
N GLY A 111 8.69 1.73 -2.25
CA GLY A 111 8.65 2.87 -3.17
C GLY A 111 9.73 3.90 -2.86
N ASP A 112 9.33 5.17 -2.78
CA ASP A 112 10.17 6.35 -2.50
C ASP A 112 10.52 6.54 -1.02
N ARG A 113 10.24 5.55 -0.15
CA ARG A 113 10.36 5.66 1.33
C ARG A 113 11.68 5.18 1.89
N VAL A 114 12.74 5.33 1.13
CA VAL A 114 14.09 5.00 1.58
C VAL A 114 14.86 6.30 1.63
N SER A 115 15.84 6.41 2.51
CA SER A 115 16.79 7.51 2.51
C SER A 115 18.15 7.03 2.98
N LEU A 116 19.23 7.61 2.44
CA LEU A 116 20.60 7.31 2.81
C LEU A 116 21.27 8.61 3.26
N ALA A 117 22.15 8.54 4.25
CA ALA A 117 22.93 9.69 4.69
C ALA A 117 24.32 9.25 5.16
N VAL A 118 25.36 9.93 4.69
CA VAL A 118 26.75 9.71 5.15
C VAL A 118 27.09 10.72 6.24
N SER A 119 27.75 10.26 7.30
CA SER A 119 28.14 11.13 8.42
C SER A 119 29.09 12.25 7.96
N PRO A 120 29.13 13.41 8.63
CA PRO A 120 29.97 14.53 8.22
C PRO A 120 31.47 14.19 8.18
N ASP A 121 31.92 13.30 9.05
CA ASP A 121 33.29 12.78 9.12
C ASP A 121 33.58 11.63 8.13
N ARG A 122 32.56 11.18 7.37
CA ARG A 122 32.61 10.11 6.38
C ARG A 122 33.03 8.75 6.93
N THR A 123 32.83 8.54 8.23
CA THR A 123 33.14 7.25 8.88
C THR A 123 31.93 6.33 8.92
N ARG A 124 30.72 6.87 8.86
CA ARG A 124 29.48 6.10 8.98
C ARG A 124 28.53 6.37 7.82
N LEU A 125 27.78 5.33 7.44
CA LEU A 125 26.59 5.44 6.60
C LEU A 125 25.38 5.11 7.45
N MET A 126 24.27 5.80 7.22
CA MET A 126 22.98 5.45 7.76
C MET A 126 21.96 5.31 6.61
N ALA A 127 21.08 4.32 6.72
CA ALA A 127 19.99 4.06 5.80
C ALA A 127 18.68 3.94 6.57
N GLN A 128 17.66 4.61 6.07
CA GLN A 128 16.28 4.33 6.43
C GLN A 128 15.76 3.19 5.55
N MET A 129 15.64 2.02 6.15
CA MET A 129 15.18 0.80 5.48
C MET A 129 13.64 0.74 5.49
N PRO A 130 13.01 0.10 4.51
CA PRO A 130 11.56 -0.09 4.53
C PRO A 130 11.13 -0.79 5.81
N GLY A 131 10.18 -0.22 6.53
CA GLY A 131 9.64 -0.80 7.76
C GLY A 131 8.18 -1.20 7.65
N THR A 132 7.56 -1.41 8.81
CA THR A 132 6.09 -1.50 8.88
C THR A 132 5.50 -0.10 8.75
N ARG A 133 4.16 0.00 8.62
CA ARG A 133 3.48 1.31 8.59
C ARG A 133 3.73 2.15 9.84
N THR A 134 4.13 1.53 10.95
CA THR A 134 4.29 2.21 12.24
C THR A 134 5.74 2.42 12.62
N LEU A 135 6.64 1.50 12.28
CA LEU A 135 8.06 1.60 12.62
C LEU A 135 8.95 1.42 11.39
N THR A 136 9.93 2.30 11.24
CA THR A 136 10.95 2.26 10.20
C THR A 136 12.34 2.03 10.79
N PRO A 137 13.09 1.00 10.34
CA PRO A 137 14.46 0.79 10.75
C PRO A 137 15.43 1.83 10.17
N LEU A 138 16.19 2.50 11.03
CA LEU A 138 17.41 3.20 10.67
C LEU A 138 18.59 2.29 10.94
N VAL A 139 19.31 1.89 9.90
CA VAL A 139 20.47 0.99 9.96
C VAL A 139 21.72 1.81 9.71
N TYR A 140 22.81 1.52 10.42
CA TYR A 140 24.05 2.27 10.23
C TYR A 140 25.28 1.37 10.24
N TRP A 141 26.24 1.72 9.38
CA TRP A 141 27.47 0.97 9.10
C TRP A 141 28.68 1.83 9.36
N ASP A 142 29.78 1.19 9.74
CA ASP A 142 31.12 1.77 9.63
C ASP A 142 31.61 1.59 8.18
N LEU A 143 31.88 2.70 7.50
CA LEU A 143 32.25 2.71 6.09
C LEU A 143 33.63 2.09 5.82
N LYS A 144 34.51 2.07 6.83
CA LYS A 144 35.87 1.56 6.68
C LYS A 144 35.93 0.04 6.74
N SER A 145 35.22 -0.56 7.70
CA SER A 145 35.16 -2.01 7.93
C SER A 145 34.05 -2.67 7.11
N GLY A 146 33.02 -1.91 6.73
CA GLY A 146 31.78 -2.43 6.17
C GLY A 146 30.87 -3.09 7.21
N GLU A 147 31.23 -3.04 8.48
CA GLU A 147 30.47 -3.67 9.56
C GLU A 147 29.19 -2.88 9.85
N CYS A 148 28.06 -3.59 9.94
CA CYS A 148 26.83 -3.00 10.45
C CYS A 148 26.97 -2.77 11.96
N LEU A 149 27.07 -1.51 12.37
CA LEU A 149 27.22 -1.11 13.77
C LEU A 149 25.92 -1.30 14.57
N GLY A 150 24.77 -1.20 13.90
CA GLY A 150 23.48 -1.42 14.53
C GLY A 150 22.30 -0.90 13.72
N HIS A 151 21.15 -0.88 14.39
CA HIS A 151 19.94 -0.25 13.89
C HIS A 151 19.13 0.33 15.04
N VAL A 152 18.26 1.27 14.72
CA VAL A 152 17.29 1.91 15.61
C VAL A 152 15.98 2.07 14.85
N LEU A 153 14.87 1.58 15.38
CA LEU A 153 13.55 1.78 14.81
C LEU A 153 13.03 3.13 15.27
N VAL A 154 12.51 3.89 14.32
CA VAL A 154 11.83 5.15 14.55
C VAL A 154 10.37 5.00 14.18
N ALA A 155 9.48 5.69 14.88
CA ALA A 155 8.08 5.75 14.49
C ALA A 155 7.95 6.48 13.15
N GLY A 156 7.05 5.99 12.29
CA GLY A 156 6.74 6.64 11.01
C GLY A 156 7.21 5.90 9.78
N THR A 157 6.95 6.47 8.59
CA THR A 157 7.37 5.95 7.27
C THR A 157 8.37 6.87 6.59
N GLY A 158 9.23 7.48 7.39
CA GLY A 158 9.97 8.67 6.99
C GLY A 158 10.67 8.59 5.64
N ARG A 159 10.75 9.74 4.97
CA ARG A 159 11.37 9.90 3.64
C ARG A 159 12.72 10.56 3.67
N THR A 160 13.07 11.19 4.80
CA THR A 160 14.31 11.96 4.89
C THR A 160 15.08 11.62 6.14
N LEU A 161 16.39 11.56 5.96
CA LEU A 161 17.37 11.25 6.97
C LEU A 161 18.57 12.17 6.81
N CYS A 162 19.05 12.73 7.91
CA CYS A 162 20.29 13.50 7.92
C CYS A 162 21.10 13.28 9.18
N TRP A 163 22.40 13.59 9.09
CA TRP A 163 23.26 13.62 10.26
C TRP A 163 23.30 15.03 10.84
N LEU A 164 23.08 15.14 12.15
CA LEU A 164 23.29 16.37 12.91
C LEU A 164 24.74 16.46 13.39
N ASP A 165 25.36 15.32 13.68
CA ASP A 165 26.78 15.18 14.02
C ASP A 165 27.29 13.75 13.73
N SER A 166 28.31 13.25 14.44
CA SER A 166 28.87 11.89 14.27
C SER A 166 28.03 10.76 14.91
N ASN A 167 27.07 11.08 15.77
CA ASN A 167 26.24 10.14 16.53
C ASN A 167 24.73 10.48 16.55
N LEU A 168 24.36 11.73 16.26
CA LEU A 168 22.98 12.18 16.21
C LEU A 168 22.49 12.23 14.77
N ALA A 169 21.38 11.55 14.55
CA ALA A 169 20.62 11.56 13.32
C ALA A 169 19.35 12.39 13.48
N LEU A 170 18.89 13.01 12.40
CA LEU A 170 17.56 13.57 12.28
C LEU A 170 16.79 12.73 11.25
N ALA A 171 15.71 12.12 11.70
CA ALA A 171 14.73 11.46 10.84
C ALA A 171 13.44 12.27 10.80
N CYS A 172 12.72 12.19 9.68
CA CYS A 172 11.48 12.92 9.45
C CYS A 172 10.37 11.94 9.07
N ASP A 173 9.27 11.91 9.83
CA ASP A 173 8.05 11.19 9.50
C ASP A 173 7.01 12.11 8.88
N GLU A 174 6.64 11.82 7.64
CA GLU A 174 5.61 12.57 6.91
C GLU A 174 4.23 11.96 7.21
N GLY A 175 3.59 12.46 8.27
CA GLY A 175 2.20 12.17 8.55
C GLY A 175 1.25 12.97 7.66
N ILE A 176 -0.01 12.51 7.56
CA ILE A 176 -1.06 13.20 6.77
C ILE A 176 -1.34 14.62 7.32
N SER A 177 -1.27 14.78 8.63
CA SER A 177 -1.66 16.03 9.32
C SER A 177 -0.46 16.85 9.80
N ALA A 178 0.66 16.20 10.12
CA ALA A 178 1.84 16.84 10.69
C ALA A 178 3.10 16.07 10.28
N THR A 179 4.19 16.80 10.18
CA THR A 179 5.52 16.24 9.95
C THR A 179 6.22 16.14 11.29
N GLU A 180 6.53 14.92 11.73
CA GLU A 180 7.30 14.70 12.96
C GLU A 180 8.79 14.62 12.65
N PHE A 181 9.58 15.38 13.38
CA PHE A 181 11.04 15.32 13.34
C PHE A 181 11.56 14.63 14.60
N LEU A 182 12.51 13.73 14.40
CA LEU A 182 13.06 12.85 15.43
C LEU A 182 14.58 13.03 15.48
N VAL A 183 15.12 13.51 16.61
CA VAL A 183 16.56 13.40 16.88
C VAL A 183 16.83 12.02 17.49
N VAL A 184 17.69 11.26 16.84
CA VAL A 184 18.01 9.88 17.20
C VAL A 184 19.47 9.80 17.61
N ASP A 185 19.74 9.31 18.82
CA ASP A 185 21.09 8.97 19.29
C ASP A 185 21.40 7.54 18.87
N LEU A 186 22.33 7.37 17.93
CA LEU A 186 22.62 6.08 17.31
C LEU A 186 23.41 5.14 18.24
N ASP A 187 24.32 5.66 19.04
CA ASP A 187 25.13 4.88 19.99
C ASP A 187 24.25 4.38 21.16
N ARG A 188 23.29 5.19 21.61
CA ARG A 188 22.30 4.79 22.63
C ARG A 188 21.06 4.09 22.06
N ARG A 189 20.82 4.22 20.75
CA ARG A 189 19.68 3.67 19.99
C ARG A 189 18.31 4.14 20.51
N ILE A 190 18.21 5.44 20.77
CA ILE A 190 16.99 6.08 21.31
C ILE A 190 16.57 7.27 20.46
N VAL A 191 15.28 7.59 20.49
CA VAL A 191 14.79 8.90 20.05
C VAL A 191 14.97 9.87 21.21
N ALA A 192 15.97 10.73 21.11
CA ALA A 192 16.34 11.69 22.14
C ALA A 192 15.45 12.93 22.16
N TRP A 193 14.91 13.32 21.01
CA TRP A 193 14.06 14.50 20.89
C TRP A 193 13.01 14.30 19.80
N ARG A 194 11.82 14.86 20.00
CA ARG A 194 10.74 14.86 19.01
C ARG A 194 10.07 16.22 18.98
N TRP A 195 9.74 16.67 17.78
CA TRP A 195 8.81 17.78 17.60
C TRP A 195 7.98 17.57 16.34
N SER A 196 6.80 18.18 16.30
CA SER A 196 5.92 18.15 15.14
C SER A 196 5.78 19.55 14.56
N VAL A 197 5.70 19.64 13.25
CA VAL A 197 5.33 20.87 12.56
C VAL A 197 4.07 20.60 11.76
N ASP A 198 3.12 21.53 11.85
CA ASP A 198 1.87 21.48 11.10
C ASP A 198 2.19 21.73 9.62
N ARG A 199 2.47 20.63 8.90
CA ARG A 199 2.82 20.53 7.48
C ARG A 199 4.18 21.12 7.09
N VAL A 200 5.17 20.24 6.96
CA VAL A 200 6.45 20.50 6.28
C VAL A 200 6.64 19.47 5.18
N CYS A 201 7.21 19.89 4.06
CA CYS A 201 7.14 19.17 2.79
C CYS A 201 8.55 18.94 2.28
N ASN A 202 9.13 17.80 2.66
CA ASN A 202 10.48 17.35 2.37
C ASN A 202 11.59 18.09 3.15
N LEU A 203 12.50 17.29 3.70
CA LEU A 203 13.75 17.76 4.29
C LEU A 203 14.87 17.50 3.28
N ASP A 204 15.87 18.36 3.23
CA ASP A 204 17.10 18.13 2.48
C ASP A 204 18.30 18.52 3.34
N THR A 205 19.44 17.95 3.04
CA THR A 205 20.59 17.99 3.93
C THR A 205 21.72 18.70 3.22
N HIS A 206 22.22 19.78 3.82
CA HIS A 206 23.41 20.42 3.31
C HIS A 206 24.63 19.81 4.02
N PRO A 207 25.66 19.34 3.30
CA PRO A 207 26.83 18.68 3.89
C PRO A 207 27.65 19.57 4.86
N CYS A 208 27.38 20.87 4.92
CA CYS A 208 28.20 21.84 5.64
C CYS A 208 27.51 22.54 6.85
N LYS A 209 26.80 21.80 7.71
CA LYS A 209 26.28 22.23 9.05
C LYS A 209 24.86 22.81 9.07
N GLY A 210 23.87 21.95 8.83
CA GLY A 210 22.47 22.22 9.14
C GLY A 210 21.51 21.39 8.30
N ALA A 211 20.34 21.08 8.86
CA ALA A 211 19.23 20.54 8.11
C ALA A 211 18.47 21.69 7.44
N TRP A 212 18.04 21.50 6.20
CA TRP A 212 17.17 22.43 5.50
C TRP A 212 15.82 21.76 5.28
N ALA A 213 14.74 22.50 5.44
CA ALA A 213 13.39 22.03 5.17
C ALA A 213 12.80 22.86 4.03
N VAL A 214 12.07 22.20 3.15
CA VAL A 214 11.16 22.90 2.25
C VAL A 214 9.79 22.92 2.94
N CYS A 215 9.26 24.11 3.18
CA CYS A 215 7.93 24.28 3.76
C CYS A 215 6.96 24.69 2.65
N ASP A 216 5.83 24.00 2.55
CA ASP A 216 4.74 24.28 1.61
C ASP A 216 3.46 24.55 2.44
N PRO A 217 3.29 25.80 2.94
CA PRO A 217 2.16 26.14 3.77
C PRO A 217 0.85 26.07 2.97
N PRO A 218 -0.22 25.48 3.54
CA PRO A 218 -1.45 25.26 2.81
C PRO A 218 -2.13 26.57 2.41
N GLY A 219 -2.45 26.68 1.11
CA GLY A 219 -3.15 27.84 0.55
C GLY A 219 -2.23 28.96 0.07
N GLU A 220 -0.92 28.76 0.12
CA GLU A 220 0.07 29.63 -0.50
C GLU A 220 0.70 28.94 -1.72
N ASP A 221 0.83 29.63 -2.85
CA ASP A 221 1.55 29.14 -4.04
C ASP A 221 3.08 29.29 -3.89
N MET A 222 3.59 29.42 -2.67
CA MET A 222 5.00 29.71 -2.38
C MET A 222 5.63 28.61 -1.55
N LYS A 223 6.82 28.18 -1.98
CA LYS A 223 7.66 27.23 -1.24
C LYS A 223 8.78 27.98 -0.54
N TYR A 224 8.97 27.68 0.73
CA TYR A 224 9.99 28.29 1.56
C TYR A 224 11.12 27.31 1.77
N LEU A 225 12.36 27.74 1.51
CA LEU A 225 13.52 27.00 1.96
C LEU A 225 13.95 27.56 3.31
N VAL A 226 13.90 26.72 4.34
CA VAL A 226 14.11 27.09 5.74
C VAL A 226 15.29 26.32 6.31
N LYS A 227 16.23 27.02 6.94
CA LYS A 227 17.28 26.36 7.73
C LYS A 227 16.74 25.95 9.09
N LEU A 228 16.73 24.65 9.37
CA LEU A 228 16.32 24.12 10.68
C LEU A 228 17.42 24.33 11.71
N ARG A 229 17.06 24.90 12.85
CA ARG A 229 17.91 25.01 14.04
C ARG A 229 17.58 23.89 15.00
N VAL A 230 18.33 22.79 14.89
CA VAL A 230 18.24 21.70 15.86
C VAL A 230 19.18 22.01 17.01
N PRO A 231 18.71 22.05 18.28
CA PRO A 231 19.53 22.40 19.44
C PRO A 231 20.41 21.22 19.88
N VAL A 232 21.38 20.83 19.03
CA VAL A 232 22.23 19.64 19.19
C VAL A 232 22.89 19.59 20.57
N ASP A 233 23.47 20.70 21.03
CA ASP A 233 24.15 20.75 22.32
C ASP A 233 23.18 20.59 23.50
N SER A 234 22.02 21.25 23.46
CA SER A 234 20.98 21.08 24.49
C SER A 234 20.42 19.67 24.53
N VAL A 235 20.23 19.04 23.36
CA VAL A 235 19.81 17.64 23.27
C VAL A 235 20.85 16.72 23.91
N ARG A 236 22.15 16.93 23.64
CA ARG A 236 23.23 16.14 24.27
C ARG A 236 23.28 16.32 25.78
N GLU A 237 23.19 17.54 26.26
CA GLU A 237 23.17 17.83 27.69
C GLU A 237 21.97 17.15 28.37
N GLU A 238 20.80 17.18 27.74
CA GLU A 238 19.59 16.54 28.27
C GLU A 238 19.72 15.01 28.27
N ILE A 239 20.25 14.41 27.20
CA ILE A 239 20.56 12.97 27.15
C ILE A 239 21.54 12.61 28.28
N GLY A 240 22.62 13.39 28.45
CA GLY A 240 23.63 13.15 29.48
C GLY A 240 23.09 13.31 30.92
N ARG A 241 22.11 14.21 31.12
CA ARG A 241 21.42 14.37 32.41
C ARG A 241 20.42 13.26 32.68
N SER A 242 19.69 12.83 31.66
CA SER A 242 18.59 11.86 31.78
C SER A 242 19.04 10.40 31.72
N MET A 243 20.21 10.11 31.13
CA MET A 243 20.72 8.75 30.97
C MET A 243 22.20 8.66 31.39
N PRO A 244 22.56 7.75 32.33
CA PRO A 244 23.94 7.52 32.71
C PRO A 244 24.83 7.19 31.52
N GLU A 245 26.11 7.58 31.59
CA GLU A 245 27.10 7.19 30.58
C GLU A 245 27.21 5.66 30.51
N GLY A 246 27.04 5.09 29.31
CA GLY A 246 26.99 3.63 29.12
C GLY A 246 25.60 2.99 29.30
N ALA A 247 24.57 3.76 29.67
CA ALA A 247 23.18 3.29 29.63
C ALA A 247 22.76 3.04 28.18
N ARG A 248 22.98 1.80 27.72
CA ARG A 248 22.44 1.29 26.47
C ARG A 248 21.18 0.54 26.80
N ILE A 249 20.04 1.08 26.41
CA ILE A 249 18.79 0.36 26.55
C ILE A 249 18.56 -0.41 25.25
N ALA A 250 19.45 -1.38 25.02
CA ALA A 250 19.38 -2.23 23.85
C ALA A 250 18.66 -3.52 24.24
N TRP A 251 17.40 -3.64 23.81
CA TRP A 251 16.68 -4.92 23.77
C TRP A 251 17.21 -5.70 22.57
N GLY A 252 18.42 -6.21 22.72
CA GLY A 252 19.07 -7.04 21.72
C GLY A 252 18.77 -8.52 21.90
N PRO A 253 19.18 -9.36 20.93
CA PRO A 253 19.36 -10.78 21.18
C PRO A 253 20.15 -10.94 22.49
N GLU A 254 19.67 -11.78 23.40
CA GLU A 254 20.23 -12.04 24.75
C GLU A 254 19.87 -11.05 25.88
N ALA A 255 19.14 -9.97 25.61
CA ALA A 255 18.66 -9.07 26.68
C ALA A 255 17.82 -9.85 27.70
N ARG A 256 17.99 -9.59 29.00
CA ARG A 256 17.19 -10.20 30.07
C ARG A 256 16.10 -9.22 30.49
N VAL A 257 14.84 -9.60 30.39
CA VAL A 257 13.70 -8.71 30.67
C VAL A 257 12.70 -9.40 31.58
N GLY A 258 12.29 -8.77 32.66
CA GLY A 258 11.15 -9.21 33.48
C GLY A 258 9.85 -8.68 32.91
N ILE A 259 8.74 -9.42 33.02
CA ILE A 259 7.40 -8.91 32.71
C ILE A 259 6.66 -8.77 34.04
N ASP A 260 6.11 -7.58 34.31
CA ASP A 260 5.32 -7.28 35.50
C ASP A 260 3.92 -6.86 35.10
N VAL A 261 2.97 -7.78 35.23
CA VAL A 261 1.53 -7.58 34.98
C VAL A 261 0.73 -7.38 36.27
N SER A 262 1.40 -7.19 37.41
CA SER A 262 0.74 -7.06 38.70
C SER A 262 -0.17 -5.83 38.80
N GLY A 263 0.17 -4.79 38.03
CA GLY A 263 -0.58 -3.54 37.92
C GLY A 263 -1.78 -3.55 36.97
N LEU A 264 -2.11 -4.67 36.33
CA LEU A 264 -3.32 -4.84 35.54
C LEU A 264 -4.54 -5.03 36.47
N ALA A 265 -5.26 -3.96 36.78
CA ALA A 265 -6.51 -4.00 37.52
C ALA A 265 -7.68 -4.38 36.58
N LEU A 266 -7.70 -5.62 36.10
CA LEU A 266 -8.71 -6.09 35.15
C LEU A 266 -10.09 -6.32 35.82
N PRO A 267 -11.20 -6.19 35.07
CA PRO A 267 -12.53 -6.58 35.55
C PRO A 267 -12.58 -8.02 36.06
N ALA A 268 -13.44 -8.29 37.07
CA ALA A 268 -13.55 -9.61 37.71
C ALA A 268 -13.97 -10.74 36.73
N ASN A 269 -14.66 -10.41 35.65
CA ASN A 269 -15.08 -11.32 34.59
C ASN A 269 -13.98 -11.66 33.57
N CYS A 270 -12.79 -11.05 33.67
CA CYS A 270 -11.67 -11.29 32.77
C CYS A 270 -10.66 -12.32 33.33
N GLU A 271 -11.15 -13.40 33.96
CA GLU A 271 -10.29 -14.50 34.40
C GLU A 271 -9.53 -15.08 33.19
N GLY A 272 -8.19 -15.14 33.28
CA GLY A 272 -7.31 -15.61 32.19
C GLY A 272 -6.78 -14.52 31.24
N LEU A 273 -7.34 -13.30 31.23
CA LEU A 273 -6.82 -12.22 30.37
C LEU A 273 -5.40 -11.79 30.78
N ARG A 274 -5.11 -11.76 32.08
CA ARG A 274 -3.75 -11.47 32.59
C ARG A 274 -2.73 -12.49 32.06
N GLU A 275 -3.05 -13.78 32.13
CA GLU A 275 -2.19 -14.86 31.65
C GLU A 275 -2.02 -14.80 30.12
N SER A 276 -3.09 -14.49 29.40
CA SER A 276 -3.06 -14.31 27.93
C SER A 276 -2.16 -13.15 27.53
N ILE A 277 -2.28 -11.99 28.21
CA ILE A 277 -1.42 -10.82 28.01
C ILE A 277 0.03 -11.21 28.31
N GLU A 278 0.32 -11.77 29.49
CA GLU A 278 1.68 -12.16 29.86
C GLU A 278 2.31 -13.13 28.86
N LYS A 279 1.56 -14.17 28.45
CA LYS A 279 1.99 -15.14 27.45
C LYS A 279 2.31 -14.47 26.11
N ARG A 280 1.41 -13.62 25.62
CA ARG A 280 1.59 -12.91 24.34
C ARG A 280 2.83 -12.02 24.38
N TRP A 281 2.99 -11.26 25.46
CA TRP A 281 4.14 -10.39 25.67
C TRP A 281 5.45 -11.17 25.78
N ARG A 282 5.43 -12.32 26.46
CA ARG A 282 6.57 -13.25 26.54
C ARG A 282 6.98 -13.77 25.16
N GLU A 283 6.03 -14.28 24.38
CA GLU A 283 6.26 -14.75 23.00
C GLU A 283 6.91 -13.65 22.14
N CYS A 284 6.44 -12.40 22.29
CA CYS A 284 6.99 -11.28 21.53
C CYS A 284 8.39 -10.85 21.98
N ILE A 285 8.68 -10.85 23.28
CA ILE A 285 10.03 -10.57 23.79
C ILE A 285 11.00 -11.68 23.36
N GLU A 286 10.55 -12.93 23.34
CA GLU A 286 11.35 -14.07 22.90
C GLU A 286 11.57 -14.05 21.37
N ALA A 287 10.58 -13.62 20.58
CA ALA A 287 10.71 -13.49 19.12
C ALA A 287 11.82 -12.53 18.70
N ILE A 288 12.08 -11.48 19.48
CA ILE A 288 13.17 -10.51 19.21
C ILE A 288 14.55 -11.01 19.71
N GLY A 289 14.61 -12.22 20.26
CA GLY A 289 15.82 -12.88 20.76
C GLY A 289 16.17 -12.54 22.22
N ALA A 290 15.33 -11.79 22.92
CA ALA A 290 15.52 -11.52 24.35
C ALA A 290 15.04 -12.72 25.20
N ARG A 291 15.53 -12.83 26.43
CA ARG A 291 15.14 -13.85 27.40
C ARG A 291 14.28 -13.22 28.48
N VAL A 292 13.09 -13.78 28.69
CA VAL A 292 12.24 -13.35 29.80
C VAL A 292 12.76 -13.93 31.11
N VAL A 293 13.26 -13.08 31.99
CA VAL A 293 13.83 -13.44 33.31
C VAL A 293 13.12 -12.62 34.37
N GLU A 294 12.33 -13.28 35.22
CA GLU A 294 11.50 -12.63 36.25
C GLU A 294 12.31 -11.75 37.21
N SER A 295 13.54 -12.17 37.52
CA SER A 295 14.49 -11.43 38.37
C SER A 295 15.33 -10.39 37.63
N SER A 296 14.98 -10.02 36.39
CA SER A 296 15.75 -9.01 35.65
C SER A 296 15.60 -7.63 36.33
N PRO A 297 16.69 -6.85 36.45
CA PRO A 297 16.60 -5.45 36.91
C PRO A 297 15.82 -4.57 35.92
N VAL A 298 15.73 -4.99 34.65
CA VAL A 298 14.92 -4.33 33.62
C VAL A 298 13.59 -5.06 33.49
N LYS A 299 12.48 -4.36 33.77
CA LYS A 299 11.12 -4.89 33.73
C LYS A 299 10.25 -4.14 32.73
N LEU A 300 9.46 -4.88 31.97
CA LEU A 300 8.29 -4.37 31.27
C LEU A 300 7.10 -4.38 32.25
N VAL A 301 6.69 -3.20 32.68
CA VAL A 301 5.57 -3.01 33.60
C VAL A 301 4.31 -2.68 32.79
N LEU A 302 3.30 -3.52 32.95
CA LEU A 302 1.99 -3.40 32.33
C LEU A 302 0.98 -3.05 33.42
N GLU A 303 0.45 -1.84 33.34
CA GLU A 303 -0.53 -1.29 34.26
C GLU A 303 -1.82 -0.96 33.50
N CYS A 304 -2.95 -1.27 34.11
CA CYS A 304 -4.25 -0.85 33.63
C CYS A 304 -5.06 -0.44 34.84
N ARG A 305 -5.57 0.80 34.82
CA ARG A 305 -6.36 1.36 35.90
C ARG A 305 -7.71 1.78 35.36
N GLN A 306 -8.75 1.48 36.13
CA GLN A 306 -10.08 1.97 35.86
C GLN A 306 -10.09 3.50 36.04
N GLY A 307 -10.49 4.22 34.99
CA GLY A 307 -10.71 5.65 34.97
C GLY A 307 -12.15 6.01 35.32
N GLU A 308 -12.60 7.16 34.84
CA GLU A 308 -13.96 7.62 35.08
C GLU A 308 -14.99 6.69 34.45
N THR A 309 -16.10 6.50 35.15
CA THR A 309 -17.24 5.74 34.64
C THR A 309 -18.39 6.71 34.42
N THR A 310 -18.81 6.85 33.16
CA THR A 310 -19.88 7.76 32.74
C THR A 310 -21.05 6.96 32.19
N GLN A 311 -22.27 7.38 32.52
CA GLN A 311 -23.47 6.80 31.91
C GLN A 311 -23.71 7.54 30.60
N SER A 312 -23.65 6.82 29.49
CA SER A 312 -23.88 7.36 28.15
C SER A 312 -25.24 6.87 27.65
N GLU A 313 -26.10 7.77 27.19
CA GLU A 313 -27.41 7.43 26.65
C GLU A 313 -27.33 7.20 25.13
N TYR A 314 -27.83 6.06 24.69
CA TYR A 314 -27.87 5.65 23.29
C TYR A 314 -29.32 5.50 22.83
N ARG A 315 -29.57 5.86 21.57
CA ARG A 315 -30.87 5.66 20.92
C ARG A 315 -30.72 4.65 19.79
N THR A 316 -31.54 3.60 19.80
CA THR A 316 -31.59 2.65 18.68
C THR A 316 -32.13 3.34 17.42
N VAL A 317 -31.43 3.15 16.29
CA VAL A 317 -31.86 3.71 14.99
C VAL A 317 -32.90 2.77 14.37
N GLY A 318 -34.18 3.17 14.38
CA GLY A 318 -35.30 2.38 13.82
C GLY A 318 -36.68 2.97 14.14
N ARG A 319 -37.75 2.40 13.57
CA ARG A 319 -39.14 2.93 13.64
C ARG A 319 -39.76 2.89 15.07
N TRP A 320 -39.05 2.33 16.05
CA TRP A 320 -39.46 2.15 17.44
C TRP A 320 -38.28 2.30 18.43
N GLY A 321 -37.33 3.21 18.16
CA GLY A 321 -36.12 3.34 18.97
C GLY A 321 -36.44 3.58 20.46
N SER A 322 -36.04 2.64 21.32
CA SER A 322 -36.00 2.83 22.77
C SER A 322 -34.67 3.46 23.16
N ASP A 323 -34.73 4.45 24.04
CA ASP A 323 -33.53 5.02 24.66
C ASP A 323 -33.04 4.00 25.69
N PHE A 324 -31.73 3.71 25.68
CA PHE A 324 -31.09 2.85 26.66
C PHE A 324 -29.77 3.48 27.10
N SER A 325 -29.39 3.25 28.34
CA SER A 325 -28.14 3.79 28.89
C SER A 325 -27.12 2.69 29.05
N ILE A 326 -25.88 2.96 28.65
CA ILE A 326 -24.75 2.08 28.89
C ILE A 326 -23.79 2.80 29.82
N THR A 327 -23.27 2.06 30.79
CA THR A 327 -22.16 2.52 31.62
C THR A 327 -20.86 2.36 30.83
N VAL A 328 -20.25 3.48 30.46
CA VAL A 328 -18.95 3.56 29.79
C VAL A 328 -17.88 3.79 30.84
N THR A 329 -16.97 2.83 31.00
CA THR A 329 -15.80 2.95 31.87
C THR A 329 -14.58 3.26 31.02
N GLN A 330 -13.90 4.36 31.33
CA GLN A 330 -12.60 4.67 30.75
C GLN A 330 -11.54 3.78 31.39
N TRP A 331 -10.60 3.29 30.60
CA TRP A 331 -9.47 2.51 31.06
C TRP A 331 -8.18 3.24 30.70
N HIS A 332 -7.40 3.58 31.71
CA HIS A 332 -6.07 4.14 31.51
C HIS A 332 -5.07 3.00 31.54
N TYR A 333 -4.39 2.76 30.43
CA TYR A 333 -3.30 1.81 30.38
C TYR A 333 -1.97 2.54 30.41
N ARG A 334 -0.98 1.87 31.00
CA ARG A 334 0.40 2.31 31.11
C ARG A 334 1.28 1.11 30.78
N VAL A 335 2.13 1.26 29.77
CA VAL A 335 3.20 0.31 29.46
C VAL A 335 4.50 1.04 29.74
N ALA A 336 5.37 0.50 30.59
CA ALA A 336 6.63 1.15 30.93
C ALA A 336 7.79 0.16 30.92
N VAL A 337 8.98 0.63 30.55
CA VAL A 337 10.22 -0.10 30.80
C VAL A 337 10.90 0.53 31.99
N VAL A 338 11.02 -0.23 33.06
CA VAL A 338 11.55 0.20 34.35
C VAL A 338 12.88 -0.52 34.60
N ALA A 339 13.94 0.22 34.87
CA ALA A 339 15.21 -0.34 35.31
C ALA A 339 15.56 0.24 36.69
N ASP A 340 15.85 -0.63 37.65
CA ASP A 340 16.22 -0.21 39.02
C ASP A 340 15.22 0.77 39.66
N GLY A 341 13.93 0.60 39.36
CA GLY A 341 12.84 1.45 39.84
C GLY A 341 12.64 2.76 39.05
N LEU A 342 13.53 3.10 38.12
CA LEU A 342 13.38 4.26 37.24
C LEU A 342 12.66 3.87 35.96
N ALA A 343 11.56 4.56 35.64
CA ALA A 343 10.91 4.42 34.34
C ALA A 343 11.81 5.03 33.26
N LEU A 344 12.45 4.17 32.48
CA LEU A 344 13.30 4.57 31.35
C LEU A 344 12.47 4.93 30.12
N TRP A 345 11.28 4.36 30.01
CA TRP A 345 10.28 4.65 29.00
C TRP A 345 8.89 4.38 29.52
N GLU A 346 7.92 5.11 29.00
CA GLU A 346 6.54 5.00 29.38
C GLU A 346 5.62 5.43 28.23
N HIS A 347 4.63 4.59 27.92
CA HIS A 347 3.48 4.96 27.11
C HIS A 347 2.22 4.89 27.96
N LYS A 348 1.43 5.95 27.88
CA LYS A 348 0.11 6.03 28.50
C LYS A 348 -0.92 6.25 27.42
N GLY A 349 -2.06 5.62 27.58
CA GLY A 349 -3.21 5.91 26.76
C GLY A 349 -4.50 5.64 27.50
N MET A 350 -5.59 5.99 26.83
CA MET A 350 -6.93 5.82 27.34
C MET A 350 -7.74 5.06 26.29
N VAL A 351 -8.49 4.07 26.75
CA VAL A 351 -9.50 3.38 25.95
C VAL A 351 -10.81 3.50 26.69
N ASP A 352 -11.82 4.08 26.05
CA ASP A 352 -13.18 4.03 26.55
C ASP A 352 -13.73 2.62 26.31
N SER A 353 -14.47 2.04 27.26
CA SER A 353 -15.25 0.80 27.01
C SER A 353 -16.44 1.02 26.07
N ASP A 354 -16.51 2.18 25.41
CA ASP A 354 -17.56 2.61 24.49
C ASP A 354 -17.30 1.99 23.11
N PRO A 355 -18.13 1.03 22.66
CA PRO A 355 -18.04 0.47 21.33
C PRO A 355 -18.55 1.48 20.31
N ARG A 356 -17.78 2.53 20.03
CA ARG A 356 -18.03 3.42 18.89
C ARG A 356 -17.82 2.72 17.53
N ALA A 357 -17.41 1.44 17.54
CA ALA A 357 -17.41 0.59 16.36
C ALA A 357 -18.83 0.07 16.10
N MET A 358 -19.55 0.76 15.20
CA MET A 358 -20.79 0.38 14.52
C MET A 358 -21.70 -0.60 15.29
N LEU A 359 -22.83 -0.09 15.78
CA LEU A 359 -24.01 -0.87 16.15
C LEU A 359 -24.41 -1.79 14.99
N MET A 360 -23.83 -2.99 14.91
CA MET A 360 -24.33 -4.04 14.06
C MET A 360 -25.67 -4.50 14.62
N PRO A 361 -26.69 -4.76 13.77
CA PRO A 361 -27.92 -5.37 14.23
C PRO A 361 -27.56 -6.72 14.86
N VAL A 362 -27.80 -6.84 16.17
CA VAL A 362 -27.69 -8.10 16.90
C VAL A 362 -28.73 -9.04 16.29
N SER A 363 -28.27 -10.10 15.61
CA SER A 363 -29.17 -11.10 15.03
C SER A 363 -29.68 -12.02 16.15
N GLY A 364 -30.98 -11.93 16.46
CA GLY A 364 -31.74 -12.94 17.20
C GLY A 364 -31.33 -13.19 18.66
N ASP A 365 -32.26 -12.95 19.60
CA ASP A 365 -32.30 -13.35 21.02
C ASP A 365 -31.11 -13.03 21.96
N GLU A 366 -29.97 -12.54 21.48
CA GLU A 366 -28.87 -12.12 22.38
C GLU A 366 -29.18 -10.79 23.10
N ASP A 367 -28.92 -10.76 24.42
CA ASP A 367 -29.00 -9.55 25.23
C ASP A 367 -27.98 -8.50 24.73
N PRO A 368 -28.45 -7.33 24.25
CA PRO A 368 -27.57 -6.26 23.78
C PRO A 368 -26.52 -5.84 24.81
N VAL A 369 -26.83 -5.91 26.10
CA VAL A 369 -25.90 -5.55 27.19
C VAL A 369 -24.73 -6.52 27.26
N ALA A 370 -24.97 -7.82 27.10
CA ALA A 370 -23.92 -8.83 27.10
C ALA A 370 -22.99 -8.71 25.87
N VAL A 371 -23.55 -8.37 24.71
CA VAL A 371 -22.78 -8.12 23.48
C VAL A 371 -21.86 -6.91 23.65
N LEU A 372 -22.37 -5.81 24.23
CA LEU A 372 -21.59 -4.60 24.50
C LEU A 372 -20.47 -4.84 25.52
N HIS A 373 -20.74 -5.63 26.56
CA HIS A 373 -19.70 -6.03 27.52
C HIS A 373 -18.55 -6.81 26.84
N ARG A 374 -18.85 -7.79 25.98
CA ARG A 374 -17.83 -8.53 25.19
C ARG A 374 -17.03 -7.60 24.26
N GLN A 375 -17.68 -6.62 23.65
CA GLN A 375 -16.99 -5.63 22.80
C GLN A 375 -16.10 -4.68 23.59
N GLY A 376 -16.51 -4.28 24.80
CA GLY A 376 -15.67 -3.48 25.70
C GLY A 376 -14.42 -4.23 26.17
N GLU A 377 -14.54 -5.53 26.49
CA GLU A 377 -13.40 -6.40 26.78
C GLU A 377 -12.43 -6.49 25.59
N GLU A 378 -12.99 -6.70 24.39
CA GLU A 378 -12.23 -6.74 23.14
C GLU A 378 -11.55 -5.40 22.82
N GLN A 379 -12.18 -4.27 23.17
CA GLN A 379 -11.57 -2.94 23.02
C GLN A 379 -10.43 -2.70 24.01
N VAL A 380 -10.56 -3.12 25.27
CA VAL A 380 -9.46 -3.05 26.25
C VAL A 380 -8.31 -3.96 25.79
N ARG A 381 -8.62 -5.18 25.31
CA ARG A 381 -7.63 -6.08 24.69
C ARG A 381 -6.95 -5.42 23.50
N ARG A 382 -7.71 -4.86 22.56
CA ARG A 382 -7.18 -4.11 21.40
C ARG A 382 -6.42 -2.85 21.79
N GLY A 383 -6.78 -2.19 22.89
CA GLY A 383 -6.09 -1.04 23.43
C GLY A 383 -4.71 -1.41 23.96
N LEU A 384 -4.65 -2.49 24.74
CA LEU A 384 -3.39 -3.07 25.23
C LEU A 384 -2.57 -3.69 24.09
N GLU A 385 -3.22 -4.26 23.07
CA GLU A 385 -2.56 -4.78 21.86
C GLU A 385 -2.13 -3.67 20.90
N ALA A 386 -2.84 -2.55 20.83
CA ALA A 386 -2.45 -1.39 20.05
C ALA A 386 -1.32 -0.63 20.76
N ALA A 387 -1.37 -0.55 22.10
CA ALA A 387 -0.25 -0.12 22.91
C ALA A 387 0.94 -1.05 22.66
N PHE A 388 0.73 -2.37 22.63
CA PHE A 388 1.72 -3.35 22.20
C PHE A 388 2.22 -3.04 20.80
N VAL A 389 1.42 -2.98 19.73
CA VAL A 389 1.88 -2.72 18.35
C VAL A 389 2.58 -1.35 18.20
N LYS A 390 2.15 -0.33 18.95
CA LYS A 390 2.79 0.99 18.99
C LYS A 390 4.11 1.00 19.76
N THR A 391 4.31 0.01 20.64
CA THR A 391 5.48 -0.09 21.51
C THR A 391 6.47 -1.15 21.00
N PHE A 392 5.97 -2.31 20.61
CA PHE A 392 6.59 -3.54 20.16
C PHE A 392 5.83 -4.05 18.92
N PRO A 393 6.24 -3.71 17.69
CA PRO A 393 6.00 -4.66 16.60
C PRO A 393 6.72 -5.98 16.93
N PRO A 394 6.31 -7.10 16.32
CA PRO A 394 6.90 -8.43 16.54
C PRO A 394 8.43 -8.48 16.38
N ASP A 395 9.01 -7.44 15.75
CA ASP A 395 10.43 -7.28 15.49
C ASP A 395 10.96 -5.95 16.08
N ARG A 396 11.31 -5.99 17.37
CA ARG A 396 12.19 -5.07 18.16
C ARG A 396 11.60 -3.74 18.71
N LEU A 397 12.13 -3.31 19.86
CA LEU A 397 11.65 -2.21 20.73
C LEU A 397 12.63 -1.02 20.74
N HIS A 398 12.11 0.21 20.82
CA HIS A 398 12.88 1.41 21.19
C HIS A 398 12.25 2.18 22.35
N LEU A 399 13.10 2.72 23.22
CA LEU A 399 12.72 3.53 24.37
C LEU A 399 12.79 5.03 24.06
N GLN A 400 11.79 5.75 24.56
CA GLN A 400 11.72 7.22 24.65
C GLN A 400 11.85 7.63 26.13
N PRO A 401 12.52 8.75 26.47
CA PRO A 401 12.44 9.29 27.82
C PRO A 401 10.99 9.72 28.13
N SER A 402 10.50 9.44 29.34
CA SER A 402 9.21 9.95 29.78
C SER A 402 9.28 11.47 29.96
N ASN A 403 8.62 12.24 29.10
CA ASN A 403 8.27 13.62 29.41
C ASN A 403 7.20 13.58 30.52
N SER A 404 7.66 13.55 31.78
CA SER A 404 6.80 13.90 32.91
C SER A 404 6.27 15.30 32.64
N GLY A 405 4.94 15.46 32.62
CA GLY A 405 4.23 16.71 32.40
C GLY A 405 4.49 17.78 33.47
N GLY A 406 5.71 18.27 33.54
CA GLY A 406 5.99 19.61 33.98
C GLY A 406 5.82 20.52 32.76
N GLN A 407 4.77 21.33 32.74
CA GLN A 407 4.90 22.69 32.24
C GLN A 407 5.99 23.37 33.10
N LEU A 408 7.25 23.05 32.86
CA LEU A 408 8.32 24.00 33.13
C LEU A 408 8.08 25.11 32.13
N GLY A 409 7.95 26.34 32.63
CA GLY A 409 7.87 27.54 31.83
C GLY A 409 9.12 27.69 30.98
N LEU A 410 9.19 26.95 29.89
CA LEU A 410 9.92 27.32 28.71
C LEU A 410 9.04 28.41 28.11
N GLY A 411 9.41 29.67 28.39
CA GLY A 411 8.97 30.77 27.56
C GLY A 411 9.09 30.33 26.11
N SER A 412 8.04 30.57 25.34
CA SER A 412 8.04 30.42 23.89
C SER A 412 9.37 30.95 23.36
N THR A 413 10.33 30.07 23.15
CA THR A 413 11.55 30.44 22.48
C THR A 413 11.10 30.37 21.03
N GLU A 414 10.56 31.49 20.54
CA GLU A 414 10.33 31.69 19.13
C GLU A 414 11.58 31.18 18.42
N MET A 415 11.43 30.09 17.68
CA MET A 415 12.53 29.60 16.88
C MET A 415 12.69 30.64 15.77
N ALA A 416 13.72 31.48 15.91
CA ALA A 416 14.02 32.48 14.91
C ALA A 416 14.40 31.79 13.60
N LEU A 417 13.53 31.92 12.60
CA LEU A 417 13.86 31.69 11.20
C LEU A 417 14.91 32.74 10.82
N GLU A 418 16.16 32.33 10.70
CA GLU A 418 17.18 33.17 10.07
C GLU A 418 17.36 32.70 8.62
N ASP A 419 17.37 33.67 7.71
CA ASP A 419 17.51 33.48 6.28
C ASP A 419 16.32 32.74 5.62
N LEU A 420 15.19 33.45 5.52
CA LEU A 420 14.07 33.02 4.68
C LEU A 420 14.40 33.30 3.21
N ILE A 421 14.63 32.25 2.43
CA ILE A 421 14.77 32.37 0.97
C ILE A 421 13.43 32.01 0.35
N VAL A 422 12.78 33.01 -0.24
CA VAL A 422 11.56 32.84 -1.03
C VAL A 422 11.98 32.37 -2.43
N LEU A 423 11.47 31.21 -2.84
CA LEU A 423 11.69 30.69 -4.19
C LEU A 423 10.51 31.10 -5.08
N PRO A 424 10.65 32.10 -5.98
CA PRO A 424 9.60 32.43 -6.93
C PRO A 424 9.47 31.32 -7.98
N GLU A 425 8.25 30.97 -8.38
CA GLU A 425 8.01 29.95 -9.41
C GLU A 425 8.47 30.38 -10.83
N ASN A 426 8.88 31.64 -11.04
CA ASN A 426 9.47 32.12 -12.30
C ASN A 426 10.24 33.46 -12.13
N PRO A 427 11.58 33.50 -12.28
CA PRO A 427 12.30 34.75 -12.44
C PRO A 427 12.24 35.22 -13.90
N ASP A 428 11.57 36.34 -14.16
CA ASP A 428 11.53 37.00 -15.48
C ASP A 428 12.94 37.44 -15.93
N LEU A 429 13.53 36.71 -16.86
CA LEU A 429 14.69 37.15 -17.65
C LEU A 429 14.19 37.79 -18.96
N THR A 430 13.93 39.09 -18.94
CA THR A 430 13.68 39.86 -20.17
C THR A 430 14.72 40.97 -20.33
N GLY A 431 15.63 40.76 -21.28
CA GLY A 431 16.59 41.76 -21.71
C GLY A 431 17.14 41.42 -23.08
N LEU A 432 16.73 42.21 -24.08
CA LEU A 432 17.23 42.29 -25.47
C LEU A 432 16.92 41.07 -26.37
N VAL A 433 16.10 41.26 -27.41
CA VAL A 433 16.56 41.48 -28.80
C VAL A 433 15.37 41.70 -29.76
N ASP A 434 15.61 42.72 -30.59
CA ASP A 434 15.08 43.17 -31.88
C ASP A 434 14.08 42.33 -32.68
N SER A 435 13.13 43.05 -33.30
CA SER A 435 12.01 42.56 -34.09
C SER A 435 12.26 42.73 -35.59
N SER A 436 12.42 41.64 -36.34
CA SER A 436 12.17 41.65 -37.79
C SER A 436 11.59 40.32 -38.32
N ARG A 437 10.44 40.47 -38.99
CA ARG A 437 9.56 39.52 -39.74
C ARG A 437 10.30 38.58 -40.74
N PRO A 438 9.70 37.50 -41.33
CA PRO A 438 8.33 37.47 -41.89
C PRO A 438 7.54 36.14 -41.87
N GLU A 439 6.32 36.24 -42.42
CA GLU A 439 5.20 35.27 -42.47
C GLU A 439 5.40 34.03 -43.38
N ARG A 440 4.60 32.99 -43.04
CA ARG A 440 4.02 31.86 -43.83
C ARG A 440 4.59 30.45 -43.56
N PRO A 441 3.86 29.34 -43.88
CA PRO A 441 2.42 29.15 -44.06
C PRO A 441 1.83 28.04 -43.15
N VAL A 442 0.50 28.05 -43.06
CA VAL A 442 -0.34 27.03 -42.39
C VAL A 442 -0.25 25.70 -43.14
N GLY A 443 0.33 24.67 -42.51
CA GLY A 443 0.29 23.28 -42.95
C GLY A 443 -0.39 22.42 -41.89
N GLY A 444 -1.61 21.95 -42.19
CA GLY A 444 -2.37 21.08 -41.30
C GLY A 444 -1.76 19.68 -41.20
N PHE A 445 -1.74 19.14 -39.98
CA PHE A 445 -1.51 17.72 -39.72
C PHE A 445 -2.58 17.20 -38.76
N GLY A 446 -3.19 16.09 -39.16
CA GLY A 446 -4.29 15.41 -38.48
C GLY A 446 -3.89 14.73 -37.16
N PRO A 447 -4.88 14.21 -36.41
CA PRO A 447 -4.66 13.66 -35.08
C PRO A 447 -3.87 12.36 -35.17
N ARG A 448 -2.69 12.33 -34.52
CA ARG A 448 -1.95 11.09 -34.28
C ARG A 448 -2.58 10.36 -33.09
N HIS A 449 -2.87 9.08 -33.32
CA HIS A 449 -3.34 8.14 -32.31
C HIS A 449 -2.35 8.06 -31.14
N GLY A 450 -2.89 8.15 -29.91
CA GLY A 450 -2.13 7.99 -28.67
C GLY A 450 -1.53 6.60 -28.56
N GLY A 451 -0.25 6.54 -28.17
CA GLY A 451 0.42 5.30 -27.84
C GLY A 451 -0.05 4.77 -26.50
N ASP A 452 -0.37 3.47 -26.46
CA ASP A 452 -0.69 2.70 -25.27
C ASP A 452 0.50 2.70 -24.29
N VAL A 453 0.40 3.51 -23.24
CA VAL A 453 1.25 3.39 -22.05
C VAL A 453 0.47 2.56 -21.03
N GLY A 454 0.62 1.24 -21.08
CA GLY A 454 0.02 0.34 -20.09
C GLY A 454 0.74 0.42 -18.74
N PRO A 455 0.04 0.24 -17.60
CA PRO A 455 0.66 0.23 -16.27
C PRO A 455 1.63 -0.95 -16.11
N VAL A 456 2.78 -0.68 -15.47
CA VAL A 456 3.96 -1.56 -15.55
C VAL A 456 3.90 -2.78 -14.64
N PHE A 457 3.27 -2.79 -13.46
CA PHE A 457 2.95 -4.04 -12.74
C PHE A 457 1.77 -3.83 -11.79
N GLY A 458 0.81 -4.75 -11.80
CA GLY A 458 -0.37 -4.72 -10.93
C GLY A 458 -1.41 -5.81 -11.25
N PRO A 459 -1.55 -6.24 -12.53
CA PRO A 459 -2.46 -7.35 -12.86
C PRO A 459 -1.95 -8.47 -13.81
N ARG A 460 -0.86 -8.27 -14.57
CA ARG A 460 -0.40 -9.25 -15.58
C ARG A 460 0.01 -10.59 -14.95
N ASP A 461 0.80 -10.57 -13.88
CA ASP A 461 1.27 -11.78 -13.19
C ASP A 461 0.11 -12.61 -12.60
N ALA A 462 -0.93 -11.94 -12.12
CA ALA A 462 -2.12 -12.59 -11.60
C ALA A 462 -2.95 -13.22 -12.75
N SER A 463 -3.04 -12.56 -13.90
CA SER A 463 -3.68 -13.15 -15.08
C SER A 463 -2.95 -14.42 -15.55
N ASP A 464 -1.62 -14.40 -15.61
CA ASP A 464 -0.86 -15.58 -16.01
C ASP A 464 -0.92 -16.71 -14.98
N SER A 465 -0.91 -16.38 -13.68
CA SER A 465 -1.11 -17.35 -12.60
C SER A 465 -2.50 -18.00 -12.70
N GLN A 466 -3.54 -17.23 -12.98
CA GLN A 466 -4.89 -17.75 -13.23
C GLN A 466 -4.93 -18.66 -14.46
N ARG A 467 -4.31 -18.26 -15.58
CA ARG A 467 -4.28 -19.07 -16.81
C ARG A 467 -3.58 -20.41 -16.56
N ARG A 468 -2.43 -20.40 -15.89
CA ARG A 468 -1.71 -21.63 -15.52
C ARG A 468 -2.53 -22.52 -14.60
N PHE A 469 -3.21 -21.93 -13.62
CA PHE A 469 -4.13 -22.65 -12.75
C PHE A 469 -5.24 -23.33 -13.56
N MET A 470 -5.92 -22.58 -14.44
CA MET A 470 -6.99 -23.10 -15.29
C MET A 470 -6.50 -24.23 -16.20
N ILE A 471 -5.29 -24.12 -16.77
CA ILE A 471 -4.69 -25.18 -17.59
C ILE A 471 -4.44 -26.45 -16.79
N ASN A 472 -3.87 -26.32 -15.59
CA ASN A 472 -3.63 -27.47 -14.73
C ASN A 472 -4.94 -28.15 -14.32
N LEU A 473 -6.00 -27.38 -14.11
CA LEU A 473 -7.32 -27.91 -13.81
C LEU A 473 -7.96 -28.60 -15.03
N LEU A 474 -7.94 -27.96 -16.19
CA LEU A 474 -8.51 -28.49 -17.44
C LEU A 474 -7.78 -29.75 -17.93
N GLY A 475 -6.46 -29.80 -17.74
CA GLY A 475 -5.65 -30.96 -18.11
C GLY A 475 -5.54 -32.01 -17.01
N GLY A 476 -6.10 -31.76 -15.82
CA GLY A 476 -5.99 -32.66 -14.66
C GLY A 476 -6.90 -33.88 -14.72
N PRO A 477 -6.95 -34.66 -13.62
CA PRO A 477 -7.96 -35.70 -13.42
C PRO A 477 -9.37 -35.09 -13.30
N ASP A 478 -10.36 -35.78 -13.84
CA ASP A 478 -11.75 -35.32 -13.89
C ASP A 478 -12.35 -35.12 -12.48
N GLU A 479 -11.95 -35.92 -11.50
CA GLU A 479 -12.38 -35.75 -10.10
C GLU A 479 -11.89 -34.44 -9.49
N THR A 480 -10.72 -33.96 -9.93
CA THR A 480 -10.17 -32.67 -9.48
C THR A 480 -11.01 -31.53 -10.06
N LEU A 481 -11.33 -31.60 -11.36
CA LEU A 481 -12.21 -30.64 -12.02
C LEU A 481 -13.57 -30.58 -11.30
N LEU A 482 -14.25 -31.71 -11.16
CA LEU A 482 -15.59 -31.78 -10.57
C LEU A 482 -15.63 -31.33 -9.10
N ARG A 483 -14.58 -31.61 -8.32
CA ARG A 483 -14.49 -31.19 -6.91
C ARG A 483 -14.55 -29.67 -6.76
N HIS A 484 -13.87 -28.95 -7.66
CA HIS A 484 -13.71 -27.51 -7.58
C HIS A 484 -14.76 -26.73 -8.38
N LEU A 485 -15.43 -27.36 -9.33
CA LEU A 485 -16.41 -26.71 -10.17
C LEU A 485 -17.69 -26.33 -9.40
N ARG A 486 -18.14 -25.10 -9.59
CA ARG A 486 -19.38 -24.55 -9.06
C ARG A 486 -20.10 -23.76 -10.15
N TRP A 487 -21.35 -23.41 -9.89
CA TRP A 487 -22.16 -22.59 -10.79
C TRP A 487 -22.07 -21.12 -10.41
N PHE A 488 -21.73 -20.27 -11.36
CA PHE A 488 -21.84 -18.83 -11.22
C PHE A 488 -23.23 -18.38 -11.72
N PRO A 489 -24.21 -18.05 -10.84
CA PRO A 489 -25.60 -17.85 -11.24
C PRO A 489 -25.78 -16.66 -12.18
N ALA A 490 -25.16 -15.52 -11.84
CA ALA A 490 -25.29 -14.29 -12.61
C ALA A 490 -24.64 -14.40 -14.01
N GLY A 491 -23.47 -15.01 -14.10
CA GLY A 491 -22.79 -15.27 -15.38
C GLY A 491 -23.33 -16.50 -16.14
N ARG A 492 -24.24 -17.26 -15.52
CA ARG A 492 -24.84 -18.52 -16.02
C ARG A 492 -23.80 -19.45 -16.63
N ARG A 493 -22.73 -19.75 -15.91
CA ARG A 493 -21.63 -20.62 -16.38
C ARG A 493 -20.97 -21.37 -15.23
N PRO A 494 -20.34 -22.53 -15.50
CA PRO A 494 -19.47 -23.17 -14.54
C PRO A 494 -18.21 -22.32 -14.32
N THR A 495 -17.77 -22.26 -13.06
CA THR A 495 -16.60 -21.51 -12.61
C THR A 495 -16.02 -22.20 -11.37
N VAL A 496 -14.73 -21.99 -11.10
CA VAL A 496 -14.06 -22.55 -9.91
C VAL A 496 -14.08 -21.56 -8.74
N PHE A 497 -13.76 -20.30 -9.04
CA PHE A 497 -13.75 -19.18 -8.10
C PHE A 497 -13.99 -17.89 -8.89
N LEU A 498 -14.50 -16.84 -8.22
CA LEU A 498 -14.69 -15.54 -8.85
C LEU A 498 -13.53 -14.60 -8.54
N ARG A 499 -12.97 -13.98 -9.59
CA ARG A 499 -12.07 -12.84 -9.46
C ARG A 499 -12.84 -11.53 -9.61
N PHE A 500 -12.61 -10.62 -8.66
CA PHE A 500 -13.18 -9.29 -8.66
C PHE A 500 -12.16 -8.25 -9.13
N GLY A 501 -12.55 -7.44 -10.11
CA GLY A 501 -11.85 -6.23 -10.50
C GLY A 501 -12.58 -4.99 -9.98
N GLY A 502 -11.87 -3.92 -9.65
CA GLY A 502 -12.43 -2.60 -9.32
C GLY A 502 -12.00 -1.54 -10.33
N ALA A 503 -12.93 -0.73 -10.84
CA ALA A 503 -12.62 0.34 -11.78
C ALA A 503 -13.54 1.56 -11.61
N VAL A 504 -13.11 2.71 -12.13
CA VAL A 504 -13.90 3.95 -12.12
C VAL A 504 -14.12 4.46 -13.54
N ASP A 505 -15.38 4.62 -13.92
CA ASP A 505 -15.80 5.17 -15.20
C ASP A 505 -16.02 6.68 -15.09
N PHE A 506 -15.25 7.47 -15.86
CA PHE A 506 -15.40 8.93 -15.93
C PHE A 506 -16.05 9.31 -17.26
N ASN A 507 -17.31 9.75 -17.19
CA ASN A 507 -18.09 10.07 -18.39
C ASN A 507 -17.56 11.28 -19.19
N ASP A 508 -16.82 12.19 -18.56
CA ASP A 508 -16.37 13.44 -19.17
C ASP A 508 -14.95 13.37 -19.78
N GLY A 509 -14.22 12.27 -19.55
CA GLY A 509 -12.84 12.07 -20.00
C GLY A 509 -11.85 13.12 -19.47
N SER A 510 -12.23 13.96 -18.51
CA SER A 510 -11.44 15.13 -18.07
C SER A 510 -10.46 14.82 -16.93
N LEU A 511 -10.69 13.72 -16.22
CA LEU A 511 -9.87 13.25 -15.10
C LEU A 511 -9.39 11.81 -15.36
N VAL A 512 -8.17 11.69 -15.89
CA VAL A 512 -7.43 10.41 -15.87
C VAL A 512 -6.55 10.42 -14.62
N ALA A 513 -7.17 10.36 -13.44
CA ALA A 513 -6.42 10.03 -12.24
C ALA A 513 -6.04 8.53 -12.32
N GLN A 514 -4.76 8.20 -12.19
CA GLN A 514 -4.33 6.81 -12.07
C GLN A 514 -4.84 6.25 -10.74
N ILE A 515 -5.76 5.28 -10.80
CA ILE A 515 -6.28 4.60 -9.61
C ILE A 515 -5.56 3.27 -9.49
N ASP A 516 -4.37 3.32 -8.93
CA ASP A 516 -3.50 2.14 -8.86
C ASP A 516 -3.66 1.37 -7.55
N ASN A 517 -4.41 1.91 -6.58
CA ASN A 517 -4.58 1.31 -5.27
C ASN A 517 -5.92 1.71 -4.59
N PRO A 518 -6.35 0.99 -3.52
CA PRO A 518 -7.58 1.28 -2.79
C PRO A 518 -7.62 2.67 -2.12
N PHE A 519 -6.47 3.29 -1.85
CA PHE A 519 -6.42 4.63 -1.23
C PHE A 519 -6.82 5.72 -2.23
N GLU A 520 -6.38 5.63 -3.48
CA GLU A 520 -6.86 6.53 -4.55
C GLU A 520 -8.36 6.33 -4.81
N LEU A 521 -8.85 5.09 -4.69
CA LEU A 521 -10.28 4.82 -4.72
C LEU A 521 -11.01 5.54 -3.57
N ARG A 522 -10.49 5.49 -2.33
CA ARG A 522 -11.05 6.25 -1.19
C ARG A 522 -11.15 7.75 -1.49
N ARG A 523 -10.10 8.31 -2.11
CA ARG A 523 -10.06 9.74 -2.43
C ARG A 523 -11.19 10.13 -3.40
N LEU A 524 -11.53 9.24 -4.33
CA LEU A 524 -12.54 9.48 -5.37
C LEU A 524 -13.96 9.16 -4.92
N VAL A 525 -14.16 8.05 -4.21
CA VAL A 525 -15.51 7.54 -3.89
C VAL A 525 -15.82 7.54 -2.39
N GLY A 526 -14.94 8.10 -1.57
CA GLY A 526 -15.06 8.16 -0.12
C GLY A 526 -14.93 6.79 0.56
N GLU A 527 -15.51 6.68 1.76
CA GLU A 527 -15.48 5.45 2.57
C GLU A 527 -16.20 4.27 1.92
N VAL A 528 -17.14 4.52 1.00
CA VAL A 528 -17.94 3.47 0.34
C VAL A 528 -17.05 2.51 -0.46
N GLY A 529 -16.10 3.05 -1.23
CA GLY A 529 -15.20 2.23 -2.04
C GLY A 529 -14.31 1.34 -1.19
N LEU A 530 -13.73 1.89 -0.11
CA LEU A 530 -12.94 1.11 0.84
C LEU A 530 -13.78 0.03 1.52
N TYR A 531 -14.96 0.39 2.01
CA TYR A 531 -15.84 -0.54 2.69
C TYR A 531 -16.24 -1.72 1.78
N LEU A 532 -16.61 -1.44 0.52
CA LEU A 532 -16.90 -2.50 -0.46
C LEU A 532 -15.67 -3.37 -0.74
N ASN A 533 -14.51 -2.76 -0.95
CA ASN A 533 -13.27 -3.48 -1.20
C ASN A 533 -12.89 -4.41 -0.05
N ASP A 534 -12.91 -3.91 1.19
CA ASP A 534 -12.55 -4.66 2.39
C ASP A 534 -13.53 -5.80 2.65
N LYS A 535 -14.83 -5.55 2.44
CA LYS A 535 -15.88 -6.56 2.61
C LYS A 535 -15.89 -7.63 1.53
N LEU A 536 -15.52 -7.30 0.29
CA LEU A 536 -15.29 -8.29 -0.76
C LEU A 536 -14.03 -9.11 -0.47
N LYS A 537 -12.95 -8.46 0.01
CA LYS A 537 -11.71 -9.13 0.40
C LYS A 537 -11.93 -10.13 1.53
N GLU A 538 -12.70 -9.76 2.56
CA GLU A 538 -13.08 -10.64 3.67
C GLU A 538 -13.81 -11.90 3.16
N ARG A 539 -14.83 -11.72 2.29
CA ARG A 539 -15.59 -12.83 1.72
C ARG A 539 -14.76 -13.74 0.82
N LEU A 540 -13.85 -13.17 0.02
CA LEU A 540 -12.90 -13.93 -0.80
C LEU A 540 -11.92 -14.73 0.06
N ALA A 541 -11.47 -14.17 1.19
CA ALA A 541 -10.63 -14.89 2.14
C ALA A 541 -11.36 -16.07 2.79
N ASN A 542 -12.68 -15.94 3.00
CA ASN A 542 -13.56 -16.97 3.55
C ASN A 542 -14.09 -17.98 2.51
N ASP A 543 -13.56 -17.98 1.28
CA ASP A 543 -13.97 -18.87 0.19
C ASP A 543 -15.46 -18.77 -0.20
N GLU A 544 -16.13 -17.66 0.12
CA GLU A 544 -17.57 -17.50 -0.17
C GLU A 544 -17.84 -17.45 -1.68
N TYR A 545 -16.89 -16.93 -2.47
CA TYR A 545 -16.96 -16.88 -3.92
C TYR A 545 -16.14 -17.98 -4.61
N GLY A 546 -15.97 -19.11 -3.93
CA GLY A 546 -15.26 -20.30 -4.42
C GLY A 546 -13.92 -20.52 -3.71
N SER A 547 -13.57 -21.78 -3.53
CA SER A 547 -12.30 -22.17 -2.91
C SER A 547 -11.22 -22.38 -3.96
N LEU A 548 -10.11 -21.66 -3.82
CA LEU A 548 -8.89 -21.98 -4.56
C LEU A 548 -8.26 -23.25 -4.00
N PRO A 549 -7.80 -24.17 -4.86
CA PRO A 549 -6.98 -25.30 -4.42
C PRO A 549 -5.70 -24.85 -3.73
N ASP A 550 -5.16 -25.70 -2.86
CA ASP A 550 -3.87 -25.46 -2.21
C ASP A 550 -2.76 -25.28 -3.25
N GLY A 551 -1.83 -24.36 -2.97
CA GLY A 551 -0.70 -24.06 -3.84
C GLY A 551 -0.99 -23.08 -4.99
N VAL A 552 -2.24 -22.67 -5.17
CA VAL A 552 -2.58 -21.56 -6.09
C VAL A 552 -2.20 -20.22 -5.47
N ASP A 553 -1.74 -19.28 -6.30
CA ASP A 553 -1.36 -17.93 -5.86
C ASP A 553 -2.53 -17.24 -5.11
N ARG A 554 -2.30 -16.95 -3.82
CA ARG A 554 -3.30 -16.32 -2.94
C ARG A 554 -3.73 -14.93 -3.43
N ARG A 555 -2.91 -14.26 -4.25
CA ARG A 555 -3.25 -12.96 -4.87
C ARG A 555 -4.49 -13.06 -5.77
N LEU A 556 -4.83 -14.26 -6.27
CA LEU A 556 -6.07 -14.47 -7.01
C LEU A 556 -7.34 -14.27 -6.16
N ARG A 557 -7.23 -14.27 -4.81
CA ARG A 557 -8.32 -13.99 -3.86
C ARG A 557 -8.43 -12.51 -3.48
N GLU A 558 -7.60 -11.64 -4.03
CA GLU A 558 -7.68 -10.21 -3.72
C GLU A 558 -8.41 -9.48 -4.84
N PRO A 559 -9.36 -8.57 -4.51
CA PRO A 559 -9.87 -7.63 -5.49
C PRO A 559 -8.69 -6.81 -6.05
N ALA A 560 -8.60 -6.70 -7.38
CA ALA A 560 -7.54 -5.95 -8.03
C ALA A 560 -8.10 -4.71 -8.73
N MET A 561 -7.35 -3.61 -8.71
CA MET A 561 -7.76 -2.36 -9.34
C MET A 561 -7.32 -2.32 -10.80
N LEU A 562 -8.25 -1.97 -11.69
CA LEU A 562 -8.02 -1.77 -13.12
C LEU A 562 -7.65 -0.33 -13.47
N GLY A 563 -7.96 0.62 -12.59
CA GLY A 563 -7.76 2.04 -12.84
C GLY A 563 -9.05 2.79 -13.17
N ALA A 564 -8.89 3.84 -13.97
CA ALA A 564 -9.95 4.73 -14.42
C ALA A 564 -9.99 4.81 -15.94
N GLY A 565 -11.17 4.94 -16.53
CA GLY A 565 -11.32 4.97 -17.99
C GLY A 565 -12.78 5.05 -18.43
N LYS A 566 -13.05 4.71 -19.69
CA LYS A 566 -14.42 4.50 -20.17
C LYS A 566 -14.87 3.07 -19.86
N GLU A 567 -16.14 2.87 -19.50
CA GLU A 567 -16.72 1.54 -19.22
C GLU A 567 -16.32 0.48 -20.26
N GLU A 568 -16.42 0.77 -21.56
CA GLU A 568 -16.08 -0.18 -22.63
C GLU A 568 -14.62 -0.65 -22.55
N THR A 569 -13.69 0.28 -22.39
CA THR A 569 -12.26 -0.02 -22.25
C THR A 569 -11.97 -0.78 -20.96
N LEU A 570 -12.59 -0.39 -19.85
CA LEU A 570 -12.43 -1.04 -18.55
C LEU A 570 -12.99 -2.45 -18.54
N VAL A 571 -14.10 -2.70 -19.22
CA VAL A 571 -14.68 -4.04 -19.39
C VAL A 571 -13.75 -4.92 -20.25
N ASP A 572 -13.18 -4.36 -21.32
CA ASP A 572 -12.21 -5.07 -22.16
C ASP A 572 -10.91 -5.38 -21.40
N ASP A 573 -10.40 -4.44 -20.59
CA ASP A 573 -9.26 -4.67 -19.71
C ASP A 573 -9.56 -5.72 -18.65
N ALA A 574 -10.75 -5.65 -18.06
CA ALA A 574 -11.17 -6.62 -17.06
C ALA A 574 -11.20 -8.04 -17.65
N ARG A 575 -11.70 -8.15 -18.87
CA ARG A 575 -11.75 -9.39 -19.63
C ARG A 575 -10.34 -9.90 -19.94
N ARG A 576 -9.45 -9.06 -20.46
CA ARG A 576 -8.04 -9.41 -20.75
C ARG A 576 -7.29 -9.93 -19.52
N GLN A 577 -7.60 -9.38 -18.35
CA GLN A 577 -6.99 -9.76 -17.07
C GLN A 577 -7.64 -10.97 -16.39
N GLY A 578 -8.77 -11.46 -16.93
CA GLY A 578 -9.44 -12.66 -16.44
C GLY A 578 -10.34 -12.44 -15.23
N PHE A 579 -10.88 -11.23 -15.03
CA PHE A 579 -11.90 -11.00 -13.99
C PHE A 579 -13.24 -11.64 -14.36
N ASP A 580 -13.95 -12.15 -13.36
CA ASP A 580 -15.29 -12.72 -13.52
C ASP A 580 -16.37 -11.69 -13.22
N VAL A 581 -16.07 -10.75 -12.31
CA VAL A 581 -16.94 -9.64 -11.95
C VAL A 581 -16.12 -8.36 -11.88
N LEU A 582 -16.61 -7.30 -12.51
CA LEU A 582 -16.07 -5.95 -12.41
C LEU A 582 -17.00 -5.09 -11.56
N LEU A 583 -16.50 -4.58 -10.43
CA LEU A 583 -17.12 -3.50 -9.68
C LEU A 583 -16.74 -2.17 -10.34
N LEU A 584 -17.66 -1.61 -11.11
CA LEU A 584 -17.47 -0.36 -11.84
C LEU A 584 -18.16 0.80 -11.10
N VAL A 585 -17.43 1.88 -10.85
CA VAL A 585 -18.00 3.11 -10.29
C VAL A 585 -18.16 4.16 -11.38
N GLU A 586 -19.40 4.41 -11.82
CA GLU A 586 -19.75 5.47 -12.76
C GLU A 586 -19.78 6.82 -12.02
N ILE A 587 -18.91 7.75 -12.41
CA ILE A 587 -18.87 9.12 -11.91
C ILE A 587 -19.25 10.08 -13.04
N ASP A 588 -20.37 10.80 -12.85
CA ASP A 588 -20.87 11.85 -13.75
C ASP A 588 -20.73 13.20 -13.01
N GLN A 589 -19.71 13.98 -13.40
CA GLN A 589 -19.53 15.36 -12.92
C GLN A 589 -20.34 16.29 -13.83
N ARG A 590 -21.36 16.93 -13.26
CA ARG A 590 -22.11 17.96 -13.97
C ARG A 590 -21.70 19.33 -13.45
N ALA A 591 -21.19 20.14 -14.38
CA ALA A 591 -20.97 21.56 -14.16
C ALA A 591 -22.26 22.18 -13.63
N ALA A 592 -22.27 22.53 -12.35
CA ALA A 592 -23.38 23.29 -11.79
C ALA A 592 -23.14 24.72 -12.28
N GLY A 593 -24.06 25.27 -13.09
CA GLY A 593 -23.86 26.56 -13.77
C GLY A 593 -23.29 27.67 -12.86
N ARG A 594 -22.63 28.69 -13.47
CA ARG A 594 -21.83 29.74 -12.80
C ARG A 594 -22.26 30.01 -11.34
N GLY A 595 -21.40 29.63 -10.40
CA GLY A 595 -21.53 29.95 -8.97
C GLY A 595 -22.13 28.86 -8.08
N LEU A 596 -22.47 27.68 -8.63
CA LEU A 596 -22.87 26.51 -7.84
C LEU A 596 -21.73 25.48 -7.79
N PRO A 597 -21.54 24.76 -6.67
CA PRO A 597 -20.58 23.66 -6.62
C PRO A 597 -21.03 22.52 -7.55
N ASP A 598 -20.07 21.91 -8.25
CA ASP A 598 -20.32 20.82 -9.17
C ASP A 598 -21.09 19.69 -8.49
N LYS A 599 -22.11 19.18 -9.18
CA LYS A 599 -22.87 18.04 -8.70
C LYS A 599 -22.19 16.78 -9.22
N VAL A 600 -21.58 16.03 -8.31
CA VAL A 600 -21.04 14.71 -8.62
C VAL A 600 -22.15 13.70 -8.40
N ARG A 601 -22.49 12.96 -9.46
CA ARG A 601 -23.38 11.80 -9.39
C ARG A 601 -22.53 10.54 -9.46
N MET A 602 -22.67 9.65 -8.49
CA MET A 602 -21.97 8.36 -8.45
C MET A 602 -22.97 7.21 -8.55
N ARG A 603 -22.66 6.18 -9.34
CA ARG A 603 -23.37 4.88 -9.33
C ARG A 603 -22.35 3.75 -9.32
N PHE A 604 -22.74 2.63 -8.76
CA PHE A 604 -21.91 1.44 -8.69
C PHE A 604 -22.60 0.32 -9.46
N HIS A 605 -21.81 -0.43 -10.23
CA HIS A 605 -22.29 -1.52 -11.06
C HIS A 605 -21.47 -2.78 -10.79
N PHE A 606 -22.14 -3.93 -10.81
CA PHE A 606 -21.45 -5.20 -11.07
C PHE A 606 -21.64 -5.51 -12.54
N VAL A 607 -20.53 -5.74 -13.25
CA VAL A 607 -20.52 -6.06 -14.68
C VAL A 607 -19.85 -7.42 -14.86
N ASP A 608 -20.41 -8.28 -15.72
CA ASP A 608 -19.73 -9.50 -16.17
C ASP A 608 -18.82 -9.15 -17.36
N PRO A 609 -17.48 -9.17 -17.20
CA PRO A 609 -16.58 -8.79 -18.29
C PRO A 609 -16.70 -9.69 -19.52
N CYS A 610 -17.18 -10.93 -19.38
CA CYS A 610 -17.30 -11.86 -20.53
C CYS A 610 -18.24 -11.33 -21.61
N ASN A 611 -19.39 -10.80 -21.22
CA ASN A 611 -20.45 -10.37 -22.15
C ASN A 611 -20.80 -8.89 -22.01
N GLY A 612 -20.16 -8.16 -21.08
CA GLY A 612 -20.43 -6.75 -20.79
C GLY A 612 -21.78 -6.51 -20.13
N ALA A 613 -22.49 -7.55 -19.68
CA ALA A 613 -23.79 -7.40 -19.07
C ALA A 613 -23.67 -6.78 -17.67
N ARG A 614 -24.45 -5.74 -17.41
CA ARG A 614 -24.63 -5.18 -16.06
C ARG A 614 -25.49 -6.13 -15.24
N LEU A 615 -24.86 -6.80 -14.28
CA LEU A 615 -25.50 -7.73 -13.34
C LEU A 615 -26.32 -6.95 -12.30
N PHE A 616 -25.79 -5.83 -11.84
CA PHE A 616 -26.42 -4.96 -10.85
C PHE A 616 -26.10 -3.48 -11.13
N SER A 617 -26.99 -2.59 -10.70
CA SER A 617 -26.77 -1.14 -10.69
C SER A 617 -27.35 -0.53 -9.43
N SER A 618 -26.54 0.21 -8.68
CA SER A 618 -26.98 0.92 -7.49
C SER A 618 -27.86 2.13 -7.87
N HIS A 619 -28.58 2.65 -6.88
CA HIS A 619 -29.12 4.01 -7.00
C HIS A 619 -27.98 5.04 -7.06
N ALA A 620 -28.27 6.20 -7.65
CA ALA A 620 -27.31 7.29 -7.76
C ALA A 620 -27.12 8.02 -6.42
N LEU A 621 -25.86 8.19 -6.00
CA LEU A 621 -25.46 9.07 -4.92
C LEU A 621 -25.13 10.46 -5.48
N TYR A 622 -25.50 11.52 -4.77
CA TYR A 622 -25.20 12.89 -5.15
C TYR A 622 -24.37 13.57 -4.06
N SER A 623 -23.23 14.18 -4.44
CA SER A 623 -22.34 14.87 -3.50
C SER A 623 -22.94 16.13 -2.87
N SER A 624 -24.02 16.67 -3.44
CA SER A 624 -24.59 17.97 -3.05
C SER A 624 -25.61 17.92 -1.90
N ALA A 625 -25.59 16.90 -1.04
CA ALA A 625 -26.48 16.89 0.13
C ALA A 625 -26.06 18.01 1.09
N LYS A 626 -26.86 19.07 1.18
CA LYS A 626 -26.70 20.10 2.22
C LYS A 626 -26.66 19.42 3.59
N PRO A 627 -25.82 19.89 4.53
CA PRO A 627 -25.87 19.44 5.92
C PRO A 627 -27.32 19.52 6.43
N GLY A 628 -27.91 18.39 6.81
CA GLY A 628 -29.30 18.30 7.28
C GLY A 628 -30.33 17.74 6.31
N THR A 629 -30.04 17.62 5.01
CA THR A 629 -30.82 16.70 4.15
C THR A 629 -30.36 15.28 4.40
N LYS A 630 -31.27 14.32 4.64
CA LYS A 630 -30.95 12.89 4.72
C LYS A 630 -30.25 12.51 3.40
N GLY A 631 -28.92 12.59 3.39
CA GLY A 631 -28.12 12.14 2.27
C GLY A 631 -28.50 10.71 1.97
N ALA A 632 -28.47 10.32 0.70
CA ALA A 632 -28.60 8.92 0.35
C ALA A 632 -27.57 8.14 1.19
N ASP A 633 -28.05 7.17 1.96
CA ASP A 633 -27.25 6.39 2.89
C ASP A 633 -26.22 5.60 2.09
N ALA A 634 -25.03 6.16 1.99
CA ALA A 634 -23.95 5.64 1.16
C ALA A 634 -23.51 4.25 1.67
N MET A 635 -23.56 4.05 2.99
CA MET A 635 -23.29 2.76 3.62
C MET A 635 -24.44 1.78 3.41
N GLY A 636 -25.70 2.24 3.48
CA GLY A 636 -26.86 1.44 3.13
C GLY A 636 -26.84 0.96 1.67
N MET A 637 -26.41 1.81 0.74
CA MET A 637 -26.18 1.42 -0.66
C MET A 637 -25.08 0.35 -0.76
N ALA A 638 -23.95 0.53 -0.07
CA ALA A 638 -22.89 -0.47 -0.03
C ALA A 638 -23.38 -1.80 0.54
N GLY A 639 -24.19 -1.76 1.61
CA GLY A 639 -24.87 -2.93 2.17
C GLY A 639 -25.77 -3.64 1.16
N ASN A 640 -26.59 -2.90 0.42
CA ASN A 640 -27.44 -3.47 -0.64
C ASN A 640 -26.63 -4.14 -1.76
N MET A 641 -25.48 -3.56 -2.12
CA MET A 641 -24.57 -4.17 -3.10
C MET A 641 -23.99 -5.47 -2.60
N LEU A 642 -23.52 -5.50 -1.35
CA LEU A 642 -22.98 -6.71 -0.75
C LEU A 642 -24.05 -7.80 -0.63
N ASN A 643 -25.29 -7.43 -0.24
CA ASN A 643 -26.42 -8.36 -0.22
C ASN A 643 -26.69 -8.94 -1.62
N TYR A 644 -26.69 -8.10 -2.67
CA TYR A 644 -26.82 -8.58 -4.04
C TYR A 644 -25.69 -9.56 -4.40
N ALA A 645 -24.44 -9.23 -4.03
CA ALA A 645 -23.29 -10.08 -4.29
C ALA A 645 -23.44 -11.45 -3.60
N ASP A 646 -23.90 -11.46 -2.35
CA ASP A 646 -24.11 -12.67 -1.56
C ASP A 646 -25.23 -13.55 -2.11
N GLU A 647 -26.28 -12.95 -2.64
CA GLU A 647 -27.42 -13.67 -3.21
C GLU A 647 -27.17 -14.17 -4.65
N ASN A 648 -26.52 -13.35 -5.48
CA ASN A 648 -26.49 -13.56 -6.94
C ASN A 648 -25.10 -13.89 -7.49
N LEU A 649 -24.04 -13.45 -6.82
CA LEU A 649 -22.67 -13.70 -7.26
C LEU A 649 -22.05 -14.90 -6.55
N ARG A 650 -22.48 -15.21 -5.33
CA ARG A 650 -22.00 -16.39 -4.59
C ARG A 650 -22.12 -17.66 -5.43
N LEU A 651 -21.02 -18.41 -5.53
CA LEU A 651 -20.98 -19.66 -6.29
C LEU A 651 -21.89 -20.70 -5.64
N GLN A 652 -22.72 -21.34 -6.46
CA GLN A 652 -23.71 -22.33 -6.05
C GLN A 652 -23.28 -23.74 -6.47
N PRO A 653 -23.87 -24.80 -5.90
CA PRO A 653 -23.80 -26.13 -6.49
C PRO A 653 -24.21 -26.09 -7.97
N MET A 654 -23.66 -27.01 -8.78
CA MET A 654 -24.06 -27.11 -10.18
C MET A 654 -25.57 -27.35 -10.29
N PRO A 655 -26.30 -26.59 -11.14
CA PRO A 655 -27.72 -26.81 -11.31
C PRO A 655 -27.95 -28.20 -11.93
N PRO A 656 -29.14 -28.79 -11.72
CA PRO A 656 -29.51 -30.01 -12.43
C PRO A 656 -29.42 -29.76 -13.93
N MET A 657 -28.52 -30.50 -14.57
CA MET A 657 -28.20 -30.43 -15.99
C MET A 657 -28.56 -31.76 -16.63
N ASN A 658 -28.98 -31.72 -17.89
CA ASN A 658 -29.22 -32.92 -18.70
C ASN A 658 -28.61 -32.74 -20.09
N ALA A 659 -28.60 -33.82 -20.87
CA ALA A 659 -28.02 -33.84 -22.21
C ALA A 659 -28.66 -32.82 -23.18
N GLU A 660 -29.97 -32.58 -23.07
CA GLU A 660 -30.69 -31.63 -23.93
C GLU A 660 -30.24 -30.18 -23.65
N ILE A 661 -30.13 -29.80 -22.37
CA ILE A 661 -29.66 -28.47 -21.96
C ILE A 661 -28.19 -28.29 -22.36
N ALA A 662 -27.35 -29.30 -22.16
CA ALA A 662 -25.94 -29.25 -22.56
C ALA A 662 -25.79 -29.06 -24.08
N LYS A 663 -26.54 -29.82 -24.89
CA LYS A 663 -26.53 -29.70 -26.35
C LYS A 663 -27.01 -28.33 -26.83
N SER A 664 -28.06 -27.77 -26.21
CA SER A 664 -28.51 -26.40 -26.48
C SER A 664 -27.42 -25.37 -26.17
N ARG A 665 -26.66 -25.58 -25.08
CA ARG A 665 -25.54 -24.71 -24.70
C ARG A 665 -24.35 -24.80 -25.66
N LEU A 666 -24.06 -25.95 -26.27
CA LEU A 666 -22.97 -26.09 -27.26
C LEU A 666 -23.10 -25.09 -28.43
N ALA A 667 -24.32 -24.82 -28.91
CA ALA A 667 -24.56 -23.83 -29.95
C ALA A 667 -24.18 -22.40 -29.52
N SER A 668 -24.53 -22.04 -28.26
CA SER A 668 -24.11 -20.77 -27.66
C SER A 668 -22.60 -20.68 -27.51
N LEU A 669 -21.95 -21.77 -27.09
CA LEU A 669 -20.49 -21.82 -26.95
C LEU A 669 -19.78 -21.64 -28.29
N SER A 670 -20.31 -22.20 -29.39
CA SER A 670 -19.74 -21.95 -30.73
C SER A 670 -19.73 -20.47 -31.10
N SER A 671 -20.81 -19.73 -30.84
CA SER A 671 -20.86 -18.28 -31.07
C SER A 671 -19.87 -17.51 -30.19
N MET A 672 -19.74 -17.93 -28.93
CA MET A 672 -18.76 -17.35 -28.00
C MET A 672 -17.32 -17.60 -28.42
N ILE A 673 -17.01 -18.76 -29.01
CA ILE A 673 -15.69 -19.08 -29.59
C ILE A 673 -15.37 -18.10 -30.72
N GLU A 674 -16.30 -17.85 -31.63
CA GLU A 674 -16.12 -16.92 -32.76
C GLU A 674 -15.93 -15.46 -32.29
N GLU A 675 -16.59 -15.07 -31.20
CA GLU A 675 -16.37 -13.76 -30.57
C GLU A 675 -15.01 -13.68 -29.85
N ALA A 676 -14.61 -14.73 -29.12
CA ALA A 676 -13.31 -14.81 -28.45
C ALA A 676 -12.15 -14.81 -29.46
N GLU A 677 -12.31 -15.49 -30.60
CA GLU A 677 -11.34 -15.51 -31.71
C GLU A 677 -11.15 -14.13 -32.32
N ARG A 678 -12.25 -13.43 -32.64
CA ARG A 678 -12.20 -12.04 -33.15
C ARG A 678 -11.45 -11.10 -32.21
N ARG A 679 -11.52 -11.33 -30.90
CA ARG A 679 -10.86 -10.52 -29.86
C ARG A 679 -9.49 -11.04 -29.43
N ARG A 680 -9.07 -12.23 -29.87
CA ARG A 680 -7.87 -12.94 -29.40
C ARG A 680 -7.84 -13.12 -27.87
N ASP A 681 -8.99 -13.46 -27.28
CA ASP A 681 -9.15 -13.57 -25.83
C ASP A 681 -8.90 -14.99 -25.31
N LYS A 682 -7.66 -15.26 -24.86
CA LYS A 682 -7.29 -16.54 -24.24
C LYS A 682 -8.06 -16.85 -22.96
N GLY A 683 -8.49 -15.83 -22.21
CA GLY A 683 -9.26 -16.01 -20.97
C GLY A 683 -10.65 -16.57 -21.25
N ALA A 684 -11.33 -16.04 -22.28
CA ALA A 684 -12.62 -16.56 -22.74
C ALA A 684 -12.52 -18.02 -23.21
N PHE A 685 -11.48 -18.36 -23.98
CA PHE A 685 -11.26 -19.74 -24.42
C PHE A 685 -11.10 -20.74 -23.26
N LEU A 686 -10.34 -20.39 -22.21
CA LEU A 686 -10.21 -21.25 -21.02
C LEU A 686 -11.55 -21.49 -20.30
N ARG A 687 -12.42 -20.47 -20.23
CA ARG A 687 -13.76 -20.59 -19.63
C ARG A 687 -14.67 -21.47 -20.48
N ILE A 688 -14.61 -21.34 -21.81
CA ILE A 688 -15.38 -22.17 -22.73
C ILE A 688 -14.92 -23.63 -22.64
N MET A 689 -13.61 -23.88 -22.63
CA MET A 689 -13.06 -25.24 -22.45
C MET A 689 -13.46 -25.85 -21.10
N LEU A 690 -13.57 -25.06 -20.03
CA LEU A 690 -14.07 -25.52 -18.73
C LEU A 690 -15.50 -26.05 -18.82
N GLU A 691 -16.37 -25.32 -19.52
CA GLU A 691 -17.76 -25.72 -19.72
C GLU A 691 -17.88 -26.96 -20.62
N LEU A 692 -17.12 -27.02 -21.72
CA LEU A 692 -17.05 -28.20 -22.58
C LEU A 692 -16.58 -29.44 -21.82
N ARG A 693 -15.50 -29.31 -21.04
CA ARG A 693 -14.94 -30.42 -20.26
C ARG A 693 -15.93 -30.89 -19.20
N TYR A 694 -16.62 -29.99 -18.51
CA TYR A 694 -17.68 -30.36 -17.59
C TYR A 694 -18.79 -31.17 -18.26
N TYR A 695 -19.29 -30.76 -19.43
CA TYR A 695 -20.33 -31.50 -20.15
C TYR A 695 -19.88 -32.88 -20.59
N GLN A 696 -18.62 -33.00 -21.02
CA GLN A 696 -18.04 -34.28 -21.41
C GLN A 696 -17.89 -35.21 -20.20
N VAL A 697 -17.29 -34.75 -19.10
CA VAL A 697 -17.04 -35.53 -17.89
C VAL A 697 -18.33 -36.00 -17.22
N MET A 698 -19.39 -35.18 -17.28
CA MET A 698 -20.71 -35.55 -16.77
C MET A 698 -21.52 -36.41 -17.75
N GLU A 699 -20.93 -36.80 -18.88
CA GLU A 699 -21.57 -37.59 -19.94
C GLU A 699 -22.86 -36.95 -20.50
N PHE A 700 -22.99 -35.63 -20.43
CA PHE A 700 -24.13 -34.92 -21.02
C PHE A 700 -24.02 -34.81 -22.54
N VAL A 701 -22.80 -34.91 -23.07
CA VAL A 701 -22.46 -34.84 -24.49
C VAL A 701 -21.37 -35.87 -24.79
N VAL A 702 -21.37 -36.42 -26.00
CA VAL A 702 -20.32 -37.38 -26.42
C VAL A 702 -19.10 -36.64 -26.97
N ALA A 703 -17.96 -37.33 -27.10
CA ALA A 703 -16.73 -36.75 -27.65
C ALA A 703 -16.96 -36.05 -29.01
N ASP A 704 -17.68 -36.71 -29.92
CA ASP A 704 -18.03 -36.19 -31.25
C ASP A 704 -18.78 -34.86 -31.22
N ASP A 705 -19.54 -34.57 -30.14
CA ASP A 705 -20.29 -33.32 -30.00
C ASP A 705 -19.38 -32.13 -29.63
N VAL A 706 -18.27 -32.37 -28.89
CA VAL A 706 -17.41 -31.31 -28.34
C VAL A 706 -16.06 -31.16 -29.03
N GLU A 707 -15.54 -32.22 -29.67
CA GLU A 707 -14.27 -32.19 -30.39
C GLU A 707 -14.21 -31.06 -31.46
N PRO A 708 -15.27 -30.81 -32.26
CA PRO A 708 -15.25 -29.70 -33.23
C PRO A 708 -15.09 -28.33 -32.57
N LEU A 709 -15.57 -28.16 -31.33
CA LEU A 709 -15.43 -26.91 -30.58
C LEU A 709 -14.02 -26.78 -30.00
N TYR A 710 -13.42 -27.86 -29.51
CA TYR A 710 -12.00 -27.85 -29.15
C TYR A 710 -11.11 -27.57 -30.37
N ALA A 711 -11.44 -28.10 -31.55
CA ALA A 711 -10.71 -27.84 -32.79
C ALA A 711 -10.73 -26.37 -33.20
N LYS A 712 -11.82 -25.65 -32.94
CA LYS A 712 -11.87 -24.19 -33.16
C LYS A 712 -10.96 -23.40 -32.20
N ILE A 713 -10.67 -23.92 -31.01
CA ILE A 713 -9.87 -23.23 -29.98
C ILE A 713 -8.38 -23.60 -30.07
N LEU A 714 -8.08 -24.89 -30.19
CA LEU A 714 -6.73 -25.47 -30.10
C LEU A 714 -6.17 -25.86 -31.48
N GLY A 715 -7.00 -25.91 -32.51
CA GLY A 715 -6.66 -26.45 -33.83
C GLY A 715 -7.05 -27.92 -33.98
N PRO A 716 -7.31 -28.38 -35.21
CA PRO A 716 -7.84 -29.73 -35.48
C PRO A 716 -6.88 -30.83 -35.05
N GLU A 717 -5.57 -30.61 -35.16
CA GLU A 717 -4.55 -31.60 -34.76
C GLU A 717 -4.47 -31.79 -33.24
N GLN A 718 -4.96 -30.84 -32.46
CA GLN A 718 -4.84 -30.86 -31.00
C GLN A 718 -6.15 -31.21 -30.28
N ALA A 719 -7.28 -31.13 -30.98
CA ALA A 719 -8.62 -31.30 -30.40
C ALA A 719 -8.86 -32.69 -29.81
N HIS A 720 -8.39 -33.74 -30.50
CA HIS A 720 -8.59 -35.13 -30.07
C HIS A 720 -8.00 -35.41 -28.68
N PHE A 721 -6.84 -34.83 -28.36
CA PHE A 721 -6.23 -34.96 -27.03
C PHE A 721 -7.11 -34.41 -25.90
N MET A 722 -7.96 -33.40 -26.18
CA MET A 722 -8.88 -32.85 -25.19
C MET A 722 -10.11 -33.73 -24.95
N VAL A 723 -10.44 -34.65 -25.85
CA VAL A 723 -11.55 -35.59 -25.66
C VAL A 723 -11.09 -36.96 -25.16
N GLU A 724 -9.83 -37.31 -25.38
CA GLU A 724 -9.18 -38.52 -24.84
C GLU A 724 -8.95 -38.43 -23.32
N ASP A 725 -8.80 -39.60 -22.68
CA ASP A 725 -8.62 -39.69 -21.22
C ASP A 725 -7.16 -39.57 -20.75
N GLU A 726 -6.23 -39.22 -21.63
CA GLU A 726 -4.81 -39.10 -21.28
C GLU A 726 -4.46 -37.71 -20.70
N ILE A 727 -4.33 -37.64 -19.36
CA ILE A 727 -3.98 -36.43 -18.59
C ILE A 727 -2.72 -35.74 -19.12
N ALA A 728 -1.67 -36.51 -19.43
CA ALA A 728 -0.38 -35.96 -19.86
C ALA A 728 -0.50 -35.19 -21.19
N ASP A 729 -1.27 -35.71 -22.13
CA ASP A 729 -1.48 -35.08 -23.43
C ASP A 729 -2.35 -33.83 -23.35
N ARG A 730 -3.42 -33.85 -22.54
CA ARG A 730 -4.23 -32.64 -22.28
C ARG A 730 -3.37 -31.51 -21.71
N GLN A 731 -2.55 -31.81 -20.71
CA GLN A 731 -1.66 -30.80 -20.11
C GLN A 731 -0.64 -30.27 -21.11
N ARG A 732 -0.05 -31.14 -21.92
CA ARG A 732 0.92 -30.76 -22.96
C ARG A 732 0.28 -29.80 -23.96
N VAL A 733 -0.85 -30.18 -24.56
CA VAL A 733 -1.57 -29.37 -25.55
C VAL A 733 -1.97 -28.01 -24.99
N LEU A 734 -2.53 -27.97 -23.79
CA LEU A 734 -2.96 -26.71 -23.17
C LEU A 734 -1.80 -25.76 -22.86
N ARG A 735 -0.63 -26.30 -22.45
CA ARG A 735 0.58 -25.50 -22.23
C ARG A 735 1.15 -24.97 -23.55
N GLU A 736 1.26 -25.81 -24.57
CA GLU A 736 1.72 -25.40 -25.91
C GLU A 736 0.83 -24.29 -26.49
N TRP A 737 -0.49 -24.41 -26.33
CA TRP A 737 -1.46 -23.40 -26.75
C TRP A 737 -1.33 -22.07 -25.96
N LEU A 738 -1.08 -22.14 -24.66
CA LEU A 738 -0.89 -20.94 -23.85
C LEU A 738 0.40 -20.21 -24.22
N ASP A 739 1.50 -20.95 -24.36
CA ASP A 739 2.83 -20.41 -24.65
C ASP A 739 2.94 -19.84 -26.07
N GLY A 740 2.02 -20.21 -26.96
CA GLY A 740 1.87 -19.59 -28.28
C GLY A 740 3.04 -19.91 -29.21
N LYS A 741 3.13 -21.17 -29.64
CA LYS A 741 3.82 -21.50 -30.90
C LYS A 741 3.14 -20.84 -32.10
#